data_AF-A0A1V5H5B3-F1
#
_entry.id   AF-A0A1V5H5B3-F1
#
_cell.length_a   1.000
_cell.length_b   1.000
_cell.length_c   1.000
_cell.angle_alpha   90.00
_cell.angle_beta   90.00
_cell.angle_gamma   90.00
#
_symmetry.space_group_name_H-M   'P 1'
#
loop_
_entity.id
_entity.type
_entity.pdbx_description
1 polymer ?
#
loop_
_entity_poly.entity_id
_entity_poly.type
_entity_poly.pdbx_seq_one_letter_code
_entity_poly.pdbx_strand_id
1 'polypeptide(L)'
;MADLAPLKGMPLTRLDLSRVPATDLSPLHGMPLQSLQLTGTAVRDLTPLAGAPLERLACGNAAITDLAPLAGMPLQWLAMACGARDISALRDMPLEELFLGSATEIQDFSALASLKSLKHLQLIMSPIRDLNVLAGLPIEYLELHASHNLVDLSPLKKLPRLKRLNLSQVTERENIEALAGLDLEWLFIDRTSVKDLTPLKGMTLTKLAVLSRQPILDYSPLKGMPIEDLTVGWMPSRYGSDACLLPDNLGFMKELKTLKSLQFGLGRGDLKEYAQILTVGDALRAANPDYKAGAFYRLEGGQITEVWMHECGIRNLSPLQGLKLTRVEAGGIPVTDLKPLAGMPLRRLGLSNVAATDLTPLEGLLLVSLDLSGTPVSDLTPVKGAPLEELGLVGTKVTDYSQLKAMKLRRLWIAENLPAASLEIVRGLDTLTHINNLDVGAFWRNMMGTGENPPRADGGEAPKAQEPGAPAGVTAAAMSPNPDNTRVLREKMLDALSGFSDKKTGNPERQKTAATLSWDAEGLEVAFDCADTAIAAVFAEHDAVKMWKDDCVVLWLDPMHTHNPEDRCVMVQLSASGAVHDWRDRDPKFDVEGLKTEVKRTAAGWQGMIRVPWKGLGLATPKPGDVWGFNLTRIDQSVPYDLETSEYTSWVVTGSDEKLDRWGHLVFADAKAKPDDKAVAQAQAAIEATHRKRSQAITENTQDR
;
A
#
# COMPACT_ATOMS: atom_id res chain seq x y z
N MET A 1 -12.17 31.88 21.42
CA MET A 1 -11.58 33.18 21.77
C MET A 1 -10.08 33.07 21.49
N ALA A 2 -9.50 33.85 20.58
CA ALA A 2 -8.06 33.73 20.27
C ALA A 2 -7.18 34.54 21.23
N ASP A 3 -7.72 35.64 21.77
CA ASP A 3 -7.04 36.50 22.73
C ASP A 3 -7.23 36.00 24.18
N LEU A 4 -6.11 35.72 24.85
CA LEU A 4 -6.07 35.26 26.25
C LEU A 4 -5.83 36.41 27.24
N ALA A 5 -5.67 37.66 26.80
CA ALA A 5 -5.42 38.81 27.67
C ALA A 5 -6.42 38.96 28.84
N PRO A 6 -7.73 38.66 28.67
CA PRO A 6 -8.68 38.73 29.78
C PRO A 6 -8.38 37.76 30.94
N LEU A 7 -7.57 36.72 30.72
CA LEU A 7 -7.23 35.73 31.74
C LEU A 7 -6.06 36.16 32.64
N LYS A 8 -5.33 37.22 32.25
CA LYS A 8 -4.10 37.64 32.92
C LYS A 8 -4.34 37.93 34.40
N GLY A 9 -3.54 37.29 35.26
CA GLY A 9 -3.60 37.48 36.72
C GLY A 9 -4.76 36.78 37.41
N MET A 10 -5.59 36.02 36.70
CA MET A 10 -6.60 35.18 37.33
C MET A 10 -5.96 34.03 38.12
N PRO A 11 -6.50 33.64 39.28
CA PRO A 11 -5.95 32.57 40.11
C PRO A 11 -6.35 31.17 39.59
N LEU A 12 -6.25 30.94 38.27
CA LEU A 12 -6.64 29.67 37.65
C LEU A 12 -5.57 28.61 37.91
N THR A 13 -6.01 27.43 38.33
CA THR A 13 -5.15 26.24 38.51
C THR A 13 -5.32 25.22 37.38
N ARG A 14 -6.43 25.30 36.64
CA ARG A 14 -6.71 24.43 35.49
C ARG A 14 -7.27 25.27 34.35
N LEU A 15 -6.76 25.05 33.15
CA LEU A 15 -7.21 25.75 31.96
C LEU A 15 -7.23 24.78 30.78
N ASP A 16 -8.37 24.73 30.08
CA ASP A 16 -8.53 23.96 28.85
C ASP A 16 -8.75 24.91 27.68
N LEU A 17 -7.79 24.94 26.76
CA LEU A 17 -7.81 25.69 25.51
C LEU A 17 -7.87 24.75 24.30
N SER A 18 -8.25 23.48 24.49
CA SER A 18 -8.28 22.50 23.41
C SER A 18 -9.17 22.98 22.26
N ARG A 19 -8.66 22.91 21.04
CA ARG A 19 -9.31 23.36 19.79
C ARG A 19 -9.67 24.85 19.79
N VAL A 20 -9.05 25.64 20.66
CA VAL A 20 -9.08 27.10 20.58
C VAL A 20 -7.90 27.55 19.71
N PRO A 21 -8.07 28.50 18.77
CA PRO A 21 -6.98 28.98 17.92
C PRO A 21 -6.06 29.96 18.67
N ALA A 22 -5.69 29.65 19.92
CA ALA A 22 -4.73 30.42 20.69
C ALA A 22 -3.33 30.23 20.10
N THR A 23 -2.57 31.33 20.02
CA THR A 23 -1.19 31.35 19.52
C THR A 23 -0.21 31.91 20.54
N ASP A 24 -0.66 32.83 21.39
CA ASP A 24 0.16 33.54 22.37
C ASP A 24 -0.24 33.15 23.80
N LEU A 25 0.72 32.59 24.54
CA LEU A 25 0.57 32.22 25.95
C LEU A 25 1.09 33.29 26.91
N SER A 26 1.58 34.43 26.44
CA SER A 26 2.11 35.51 27.29
C SER A 26 1.16 35.94 28.42
N PRO A 27 -0.17 36.00 28.23
CA PRO A 27 -1.10 36.30 29.33
C PRO A 27 -1.08 35.28 30.47
N LEU A 28 -0.59 34.06 30.23
CA LEU A 28 -0.50 32.97 31.22
C LEU A 28 0.76 33.03 32.10
N HIS A 29 1.71 33.91 31.78
CA HIS A 29 2.98 33.99 32.50
C HIS A 29 2.79 34.27 34.00
N GLY A 30 3.42 33.44 34.84
CA GLY A 30 3.36 33.56 36.30
C GLY A 30 2.04 33.12 36.93
N MET A 31 1.09 32.59 36.17
CA MET A 31 -0.17 32.06 36.72
C MET A 31 0.07 30.73 37.47
N PRO A 32 -0.72 30.43 38.52
CA PRO A 32 -0.56 29.22 39.34
C PRO A 32 -1.16 27.96 38.68
N LEU A 33 -0.98 27.81 37.36
CA LEU A 33 -1.54 26.71 36.58
C LEU A 33 -0.87 25.39 36.94
N GLN A 34 -1.67 24.39 37.29
CA GLN A 34 -1.27 23.01 37.57
C GLN A 34 -1.62 22.07 36.41
N SER A 35 -2.66 22.38 35.63
CA SER A 35 -3.08 21.60 34.47
C SER A 35 -3.42 22.52 33.29
N LEU A 36 -2.83 22.26 32.14
CA LEU A 36 -3.06 23.04 30.93
C LEU A 36 -3.27 22.12 29.72
N GLN A 37 -4.39 22.29 29.01
CA GLN A 37 -4.69 21.58 27.77
C GLN A 37 -4.62 22.54 26.58
N LEU A 38 -3.76 22.25 25.62
CA LEU A 38 -3.48 23.02 24.41
C LEU A 38 -3.72 22.19 23.14
N THR A 39 -4.44 21.07 23.24
CA THR A 39 -4.58 20.13 22.12
C THR A 39 -5.31 20.76 20.94
N GLY A 40 -4.71 20.75 19.75
CA GLY A 40 -5.27 21.35 18.53
C GLY A 40 -5.31 22.88 18.57
N THR A 41 -4.41 23.50 19.33
CA THR A 41 -4.15 24.95 19.28
C THR A 41 -3.06 25.29 18.25
N ALA A 42 -2.85 26.58 17.97
CA ALA A 42 -1.78 27.05 17.08
C ALA A 42 -0.56 27.57 17.86
N VAL A 43 -0.43 27.19 19.14
CA VAL A 43 0.70 27.56 20.00
C VAL A 43 1.98 26.92 19.48
N ARG A 44 3.08 27.70 19.52
CA ARG A 44 4.43 27.26 19.15
C ARG A 44 5.46 27.51 20.24
N ASP A 45 5.26 28.56 21.03
CA ASP A 45 6.19 29.01 22.06
C ASP A 45 5.67 28.67 23.46
N LEU A 46 6.45 27.88 24.20
CA LEU A 46 6.17 27.51 25.58
C LEU A 46 6.92 28.38 26.61
N THR A 47 7.75 29.33 26.17
CA THR A 47 8.52 30.22 27.05
C THR A 47 7.67 30.89 28.14
N PRO A 48 6.43 31.36 27.88
CA PRO A 48 5.58 31.93 28.92
C PRO A 48 5.28 30.99 30.10
N LEU A 49 5.38 29.67 29.89
CA LEU A 49 5.13 28.64 30.91
C LEU A 49 6.37 28.28 31.74
N ALA A 50 7.55 28.81 31.42
CA ALA A 50 8.79 28.47 32.11
C ALA A 50 8.67 28.74 33.63
N GLY A 51 8.98 27.71 34.43
CA GLY A 51 8.88 27.77 35.89
C GLY A 51 7.46 27.71 36.46
N ALA A 52 6.43 27.50 35.63
CA ALA A 52 5.06 27.31 36.11
C ALA A 52 4.93 26.03 36.95
N PRO A 53 4.03 25.98 37.95
CA PRO A 53 3.81 24.80 38.79
C PRO A 53 2.96 23.73 38.08
N LEU A 54 3.14 23.55 36.76
CA LEU A 54 2.37 22.60 35.96
C LEU A 54 2.76 21.16 36.29
N GLU A 55 1.76 20.37 36.66
CA GLU A 55 1.86 18.92 36.88
C GLU A 55 1.37 18.15 35.65
N ARG A 56 0.48 18.75 34.84
CA ARG A 56 -0.11 18.14 33.64
C ARG A 56 -0.13 19.10 32.46
N LEU A 57 0.39 18.65 31.32
CA LEU A 57 0.35 19.40 30.06
C LEU A 57 -0.05 18.49 28.89
N ALA A 58 -1.15 18.81 28.19
CA ALA A 58 -1.41 18.26 26.86
C ALA A 58 -1.19 19.34 25.81
N CYS A 59 -0.44 19.03 24.76
CA CYS A 59 -0.27 19.89 23.60
C CYS A 59 -0.24 19.09 22.29
N GLY A 60 -1.09 18.06 22.20
CA GLY A 60 -1.28 17.27 20.98
C GLY A 60 -1.73 18.15 19.80
N ASN A 61 -1.22 17.89 18.59
CA ASN A 61 -1.53 18.69 17.39
C ASN A 61 -1.29 20.21 17.53
N ALA A 62 -0.36 20.62 18.40
CA ALA A 62 0.23 21.95 18.40
C ALA A 62 1.55 21.93 17.60
N ALA A 63 2.01 23.09 17.15
CA ALA A 63 3.25 23.21 16.37
C ALA A 63 4.46 23.52 17.27
N ILE A 64 4.57 22.82 18.39
CA ILE A 64 5.64 22.99 19.39
C ILE A 64 6.81 22.08 19.02
N THR A 65 8.00 22.68 18.92
CA THR A 65 9.24 22.00 18.57
C THR A 65 10.35 22.20 19.61
N ASP A 66 10.28 23.27 20.41
CA ASP A 66 11.21 23.55 21.50
C ASP A 66 10.59 23.20 22.86
N LEU A 67 11.26 22.28 23.57
CA LEU A 67 10.88 21.82 24.90
C LEU A 67 11.73 22.42 26.02
N ALA A 68 12.76 23.22 25.70
CA ALA A 68 13.63 23.83 26.69
C ALA A 68 12.87 24.58 27.82
N PRO A 69 11.75 25.29 27.54
CA PRO A 69 10.96 25.93 28.59
C PRO A 69 10.40 24.97 29.66
N LEU A 70 10.30 23.67 29.35
CA LEU A 70 9.79 22.65 30.27
C LEU A 70 10.83 22.12 31.27
N ALA A 71 12.10 22.43 31.06
CA ALA A 71 13.20 21.85 31.85
C ALA A 71 13.03 22.12 33.35
N GLY A 72 13.09 21.06 34.16
CA GLY A 72 12.98 21.14 35.62
C GLY A 72 11.57 21.42 36.16
N MET A 73 10.55 21.48 35.31
CA MET A 73 9.16 21.64 35.76
C MET A 73 8.64 20.39 36.48
N PRO A 74 7.67 20.51 37.41
CA PRO A 74 7.16 19.39 38.21
C PRO A 74 6.15 18.50 37.44
N LEU A 75 6.27 18.41 36.11
CA LEU A 75 5.34 17.67 35.28
C LEU A 75 5.39 16.17 35.61
N GLN A 76 4.23 15.62 35.92
CA GLN A 76 3.99 14.18 36.12
C GLN A 76 3.33 13.55 34.88
N TRP A 77 2.67 14.37 34.06
CA TRP A 77 1.93 13.92 32.88
C TRP A 77 2.18 14.86 31.71
N LEU A 78 2.70 14.32 30.60
CA LEU A 78 2.94 15.06 29.37
C LEU A 78 2.40 14.29 28.17
N ALA A 79 1.52 14.91 27.38
CA ALA A 79 1.07 14.37 26.11
C ALA A 79 1.22 15.38 24.97
N MET A 80 1.88 15.00 23.90
CA MET A 80 2.10 15.88 22.75
C MET A 80 2.21 15.11 21.43
N ALA A 81 1.86 15.76 20.33
CA ALA A 81 2.33 15.36 19.02
C ALA A 81 3.71 16.02 18.84
N CYS A 82 4.76 15.22 18.70
CA CYS A 82 6.11 15.70 18.84
C CYS A 82 6.72 16.05 17.49
N GLY A 83 6.78 17.34 17.18
CA GLY A 83 7.70 17.90 16.18
C GLY A 83 9.08 18.21 16.77
N ALA A 84 9.32 17.95 18.06
CA ALA A 84 10.61 18.21 18.68
C ALA A 84 11.64 17.18 18.23
N ARG A 85 12.84 17.66 17.89
CA ARG A 85 14.01 16.83 17.59
C ARG A 85 14.77 16.42 18.83
N ASP A 86 14.74 17.28 19.84
CA ASP A 86 15.45 17.14 21.10
C ASP A 86 14.45 17.06 22.28
N ILE A 87 14.60 16.00 23.08
CA ILE A 87 13.83 15.78 24.31
C ILE A 87 14.72 15.85 25.57
N SER A 88 15.93 16.39 25.47
CA SER A 88 16.89 16.54 26.57
C SER A 88 16.32 17.33 27.75
N ALA A 89 15.40 18.27 27.50
CA ALA A 89 14.66 19.01 28.52
C ALA A 89 13.85 18.12 29.47
N LEU A 90 13.51 16.89 29.04
CA LEU A 90 12.78 15.92 29.86
C LEU A 90 13.65 15.23 30.91
N ARG A 91 14.97 15.40 30.88
CA ARG A 91 15.89 14.68 31.78
C ARG A 91 15.58 14.95 33.26
N ASP A 92 15.62 13.89 34.06
CA ASP A 92 15.39 13.88 35.51
C ASP A 92 14.01 14.42 35.97
N MET A 93 13.06 14.63 35.04
CA MET A 93 11.72 15.09 35.38
C MET A 93 10.91 14.00 36.11
N PRO A 94 9.96 14.39 36.99
CA PRO A 94 9.14 13.45 37.77
C PRO A 94 7.98 12.84 36.96
N LEU A 95 8.15 12.67 35.64
CA LEU A 95 7.11 12.15 34.74
C LEU A 95 6.73 10.72 35.12
N GLU A 96 5.43 10.52 35.38
CA GLU A 96 4.81 9.20 35.54
C GLU A 96 4.24 8.70 34.22
N GLU A 97 3.72 9.60 33.37
CA GLU A 97 3.17 9.27 32.06
C GLU A 97 3.69 10.22 30.97
N LEU A 98 4.19 9.62 29.89
CA LEU A 98 4.71 10.34 28.73
C LEU A 98 4.11 9.78 27.44
N PHE A 99 3.40 10.64 26.70
CA PHE A 99 2.78 10.29 25.43
C PHE A 99 3.35 11.17 24.32
N LEU A 100 4.21 10.58 23.48
CA LEU A 100 4.80 11.23 22.32
C LEU A 100 4.18 10.64 21.05
N GLY A 101 3.16 11.33 20.53
CA GLY A 101 2.53 11.03 19.25
C GLY A 101 3.36 11.57 18.09
N SER A 102 3.35 10.90 16.93
CA SER A 102 4.03 11.37 15.70
C SER A 102 5.49 11.78 15.93
N ALA A 103 6.21 11.05 16.77
CA ALA A 103 7.55 11.37 17.25
C ALA A 103 8.65 11.10 16.20
N THR A 104 8.38 11.45 14.96
CA THR A 104 9.14 11.09 13.76
C THR A 104 10.51 11.77 13.69
N GLU A 105 10.66 12.95 14.30
CA GLU A 105 11.88 13.75 14.22
C GLU A 105 12.85 13.57 15.41
N ILE A 106 12.48 12.79 16.44
CA ILE A 106 13.35 12.60 17.62
C ILE A 106 14.58 11.78 17.24
N GLN A 107 15.77 12.34 17.43
CA GLN A 107 17.03 11.66 17.10
C GLN A 107 17.66 10.92 18.28
N ASP A 108 17.50 11.45 19.50
CA ASP A 108 18.08 10.89 20.71
C ASP A 108 17.02 10.64 21.79
N PHE A 109 16.92 9.38 22.22
CA PHE A 109 16.02 8.95 23.28
C PHE A 109 16.70 8.87 24.67
N SER A 110 17.99 9.20 24.78
CA SER A 110 18.81 9.03 25.99
C SER A 110 18.23 9.71 27.24
N ALA A 111 17.48 10.80 27.06
CA ALA A 111 16.78 11.49 28.14
C ALA A 111 15.81 10.55 28.90
N LEU A 112 15.19 9.58 28.21
CA LEU A 112 14.24 8.64 28.82
C LEU A 112 14.89 7.78 29.92
N ALA A 113 16.18 7.46 29.82
CA ALA A 113 16.88 6.62 30.81
C ALA A 113 16.90 7.21 32.22
N SER A 114 16.68 8.52 32.34
CA SER A 114 16.65 9.26 33.62
C SER A 114 15.26 9.33 34.27
N LEU A 115 14.18 8.99 33.55
CA LEU A 115 12.80 9.14 34.01
C LEU A 115 12.39 8.04 35.00
N LYS A 116 12.93 8.08 36.22
CA LYS A 116 12.80 6.99 37.21
C LYS A 116 11.39 6.79 37.77
N SER A 117 10.47 7.74 37.53
CA SER A 117 9.06 7.63 37.93
C SER A 117 8.14 7.12 36.82
N LEU A 118 8.67 6.89 35.61
CA LEU A 118 7.87 6.63 34.41
C LEU A 118 7.20 5.25 34.46
N LYS A 119 5.87 5.26 34.54
CA LYS A 119 5.00 4.07 34.55
C LYS A 119 4.39 3.82 33.18
N HIS A 120 4.00 4.87 32.46
CA HIS A 120 3.36 4.76 31.15
C HIS A 120 4.17 5.51 30.09
N LEU A 121 4.57 4.79 29.04
CA LEU A 121 5.29 5.37 27.90
C LEU A 121 4.60 4.98 26.60
N GLN A 122 4.21 6.00 25.84
CA GLN A 122 3.68 5.84 24.49
C GLN A 122 4.59 6.57 23.50
N LEU A 123 5.13 5.83 22.54
CA LEU A 123 5.90 6.33 21.41
C LEU A 123 5.20 5.90 20.12
N ILE A 124 4.50 6.83 19.46
CA ILE A 124 3.81 6.56 18.19
C ILE A 124 4.64 7.11 17.04
N MET A 125 4.85 6.30 16.00
CA MET A 125 5.64 6.65 14.81
C MET A 125 7.01 7.21 15.19
N SER A 126 7.72 6.51 16.07
CA SER A 126 9.03 6.94 16.56
C SER A 126 10.16 6.23 15.82
N PRO A 127 11.29 6.90 15.56
CA PRO A 127 12.46 6.27 14.94
C PRO A 127 13.31 5.49 15.95
N ILE A 128 12.78 5.15 17.14
CA ILE A 128 13.52 4.41 18.17
C ILE A 128 14.05 3.07 17.63
N ARG A 129 15.35 2.82 17.82
CA ARG A 129 16.04 1.62 17.34
C ARG A 129 16.45 0.67 18.46
N ASP A 130 16.76 1.21 19.63
CA ASP A 130 17.28 0.47 20.77
C ASP A 130 16.46 0.76 22.04
N LEU A 131 15.85 -0.28 22.61
CA LEU A 131 15.07 -0.20 23.84
C LEU A 131 15.94 -0.29 25.11
N ASN A 132 17.25 -0.49 25.02
CA ASN A 132 18.14 -0.50 26.18
C ASN A 132 18.11 0.82 26.96
N VAL A 133 17.75 1.93 26.30
CA VAL A 133 17.53 3.22 26.95
C VAL A 133 16.43 3.16 28.02
N LEU A 134 15.51 2.21 27.92
CA LEU A 134 14.41 2.00 28.87
C LEU A 134 14.79 1.02 30.00
N ALA A 135 15.96 0.37 29.94
CA ALA A 135 16.32 -0.70 30.86
C ALA A 135 16.25 -0.26 32.34
N GLY A 136 15.59 -1.07 33.17
CA GLY A 136 15.42 -0.80 34.59
C GLY A 136 14.38 0.26 34.95
N LEU A 137 13.73 0.91 33.97
CA LEU A 137 12.63 1.84 34.25
C LEU A 137 11.39 1.09 34.75
N PRO A 138 10.61 1.66 35.68
CA PRO A 138 9.43 1.00 36.27
C PRO A 138 8.20 1.05 35.35
N ILE A 139 8.39 0.95 34.03
CA ILE A 139 7.31 1.03 33.04
C ILE A 139 6.37 -0.16 33.21
N GLU A 140 5.10 0.13 33.41
CA GLU A 140 3.98 -0.81 33.51
C GLU A 140 3.22 -0.96 32.19
N TYR A 141 3.14 0.14 31.40
CA TYR A 141 2.55 0.16 30.07
C TYR A 141 3.50 0.78 29.04
N LEU A 142 3.87 -0.01 28.04
CA LEU A 142 4.68 0.43 26.90
C LEU A 142 3.90 0.28 25.59
N GLU A 143 3.78 1.37 24.85
CA GLU A 143 3.21 1.39 23.50
C GLU A 143 4.23 1.95 22.50
N LEU A 144 4.55 1.17 21.47
CA LEU A 144 5.52 1.52 20.44
C LEU A 144 4.90 1.65 19.04
N HIS A 145 3.61 1.96 18.97
CA HIS A 145 2.81 1.89 17.74
C HIS A 145 3.49 2.50 16.51
N ALA A 146 3.51 1.78 15.39
CA ALA A 146 4.09 2.25 14.11
C ALA A 146 5.58 2.67 14.18
N SER A 147 6.37 2.12 15.12
CA SER A 147 7.82 2.35 15.21
C SER A 147 8.58 1.35 14.34
N HIS A 148 8.74 1.68 13.05
CA HIS A 148 9.25 0.76 12.01
C HIS A 148 10.77 0.47 12.06
N ASN A 149 11.54 1.21 12.85
CA ASN A 149 13.00 1.08 12.92
C ASN A 149 13.49 0.10 14.01
N LEU A 150 12.59 -0.46 14.80
CA LEU A 150 12.96 -1.28 15.94
C LEU A 150 13.44 -2.68 15.51
N VAL A 151 14.64 -3.05 15.94
CA VAL A 151 15.29 -4.31 15.53
C VAL A 151 15.32 -5.36 16.64
N ASP A 152 15.38 -4.96 17.90
CA ASP A 152 15.53 -5.91 19.00
C ASP A 152 14.53 -5.64 20.11
N LEU A 153 13.73 -6.67 20.44
CA LEU A 153 12.76 -6.65 21.53
C LEU A 153 13.32 -7.26 22.82
N SER A 154 14.52 -7.86 22.79
CA SER A 154 15.16 -8.48 23.96
C SER A 154 15.30 -7.54 25.18
N PRO A 155 15.53 -6.23 25.03
CA PRO A 155 15.58 -5.32 26.17
C PRO A 155 14.27 -5.19 26.94
N LEU A 156 13.11 -5.62 26.40
CA LEU A 156 11.84 -5.65 27.13
C LEU A 156 11.93 -6.50 28.41
N LYS A 157 12.77 -7.55 28.42
CA LYS A 157 13.03 -8.37 29.62
C LYS A 157 13.72 -7.60 30.75
N LYS A 158 14.29 -6.44 30.47
CA LYS A 158 14.94 -5.55 31.43
C LYS A 158 13.97 -4.54 32.06
N LEU A 159 12.68 -4.60 31.72
CA LEU A 159 11.63 -3.76 32.32
C LEU A 159 10.96 -4.53 33.47
N PRO A 160 11.30 -4.24 34.75
CA PRO A 160 10.92 -5.07 35.88
C PRO A 160 9.42 -5.07 36.22
N ARG A 161 8.64 -4.14 35.65
CA ARG A 161 7.21 -3.96 35.96
C ARG A 161 6.29 -4.02 34.75
N LEU A 162 6.82 -4.38 33.57
CA LEU A 162 6.04 -4.35 32.34
C LEU A 162 4.87 -5.34 32.41
N LYS A 163 3.64 -4.83 32.33
CA LYS A 163 2.41 -5.63 32.34
C LYS A 163 1.61 -5.49 31.05
N ARG A 164 1.69 -4.34 30.39
CA ARG A 164 0.90 -4.02 29.21
C ARG A 164 1.84 -3.63 28.08
N LEU A 165 1.69 -4.28 26.93
CA LEU A 165 2.57 -4.07 25.78
C LEU A 165 1.76 -3.95 24.49
N ASN A 166 1.95 -2.84 23.78
CA ASN A 166 1.38 -2.63 22.45
C ASN A 166 2.50 -2.42 21.42
N LEU A 167 2.66 -3.41 20.56
CA LEU A 167 3.59 -3.43 19.43
C LEU A 167 2.85 -3.40 18.08
N SER A 168 1.62 -2.89 18.06
CA SER A 168 0.84 -2.83 16.82
C SER A 168 1.56 -1.97 15.78
N GLN A 169 1.63 -2.46 14.55
CA GLN A 169 2.38 -1.84 13.44
C GLN A 169 3.90 -1.66 13.70
N VAL A 170 4.49 -2.35 14.68
CA VAL A 170 5.94 -2.33 14.92
C VAL A 170 6.64 -3.29 13.98
N THR A 171 7.22 -2.76 12.89
CA THR A 171 8.08 -3.45 11.90
C THR A 171 7.47 -4.72 11.27
N GLU A 172 8.05 -5.20 10.16
CA GLU A 172 7.60 -6.42 9.46
C GLU A 172 8.12 -7.72 10.09
N ARG A 173 8.61 -7.70 11.34
CA ARG A 173 9.25 -8.87 11.95
C ARG A 173 8.27 -10.03 12.12
N GLU A 174 8.66 -11.17 11.57
CA GLU A 174 7.95 -12.45 11.75
C GLU A 174 8.13 -13.02 13.17
N ASN A 175 9.15 -12.58 13.91
CA ASN A 175 9.63 -13.27 15.11
C ASN A 175 9.38 -12.47 16.41
N ILE A 176 8.61 -13.09 17.31
CA ILE A 176 8.26 -12.59 18.65
C ILE A 176 8.96 -13.38 19.79
N GLU A 177 10.02 -14.14 19.50
CA GLU A 177 10.75 -14.97 20.48
C GLU A 177 11.20 -14.19 21.72
N ALA A 178 11.58 -12.92 21.55
CA ALA A 178 11.98 -12.06 22.65
C ALA A 178 10.84 -11.81 23.68
N LEU A 179 9.58 -12.03 23.31
CA LEU A 179 8.44 -11.93 24.22
C LEU A 179 8.29 -13.15 25.14
N ALA A 180 8.92 -14.28 24.79
CA ALA A 180 8.81 -15.51 25.55
C ALA A 180 9.26 -15.32 27.01
N GLY A 181 8.37 -15.73 27.93
CA GLY A 181 8.59 -15.67 29.37
C GLY A 181 8.37 -14.29 30.02
N LEU A 182 7.90 -13.28 29.29
CA LEU A 182 7.46 -12.03 29.91
C LEU A 182 6.15 -12.24 30.70
N ASP A 183 6.04 -11.61 31.88
CA ASP A 183 4.87 -11.66 32.76
C ASP A 183 3.86 -10.54 32.40
N LEU A 184 3.36 -10.59 31.17
CA LEU A 184 2.40 -9.62 30.63
C LEU A 184 0.95 -10.02 30.95
N GLU A 185 0.13 -9.01 31.22
CA GLU A 185 -1.32 -9.11 31.27
C GLU A 185 -1.93 -8.85 29.89
N TRP A 186 -1.45 -7.83 29.18
CA TRP A 186 -1.98 -7.42 27.85
C TRP A 186 -0.88 -7.42 26.79
N LEU A 187 -1.19 -7.99 25.63
CA LEU A 187 -0.33 -7.95 24.46
C LEU A 187 -1.13 -7.65 23.19
N PHE A 188 -0.80 -6.54 22.53
CA PHE A 188 -1.34 -6.19 21.21
C PHE A 188 -0.21 -6.19 20.18
N ILE A 189 -0.33 -7.02 19.15
CA ILE A 189 0.65 -7.19 18.06
C ILE A 189 -0.05 -7.10 16.70
N ASP A 190 -1.00 -6.16 16.59
CA ASP A 190 -1.84 -6.01 15.40
C ASP A 190 -1.08 -5.42 14.20
N ARG A 191 -1.51 -5.81 13.01
CA ARG A 191 -0.95 -5.40 11.71
C ARG A 191 0.55 -5.69 11.57
N THR A 192 1.02 -6.76 12.23
CA THR A 192 2.38 -7.32 12.11
C THR A 192 2.39 -8.50 11.13
N SER A 193 3.54 -9.15 10.94
CA SER A 193 3.70 -10.34 10.08
C SER A 193 3.82 -11.65 10.88
N VAL A 194 3.34 -11.67 12.13
CA VAL A 194 3.47 -12.84 13.04
C VAL A 194 2.66 -14.02 12.52
N LYS A 195 3.30 -15.19 12.39
CA LYS A 195 2.65 -16.45 11.98
C LYS A 195 2.80 -17.59 13.00
N ASP A 196 3.77 -17.47 13.90
CA ASP A 196 4.07 -18.44 14.94
C ASP A 196 3.80 -17.84 16.32
N LEU A 197 2.91 -18.48 17.07
CA LEU A 197 2.52 -18.07 18.42
C LEU A 197 3.23 -18.89 19.51
N THR A 198 4.14 -19.80 19.15
CA THR A 198 4.91 -20.62 20.11
C THR A 198 5.55 -19.80 21.24
N PRO A 199 6.12 -18.60 20.98
CA PRO A 199 6.70 -17.78 22.03
C PRO A 199 5.69 -17.32 23.11
N LEU A 200 4.40 -17.32 22.81
CA LEU A 200 3.35 -16.92 23.75
C LEU A 200 2.88 -18.06 24.68
N LYS A 201 3.33 -19.30 24.42
CA LYS A 201 2.86 -20.49 25.13
C LYS A 201 3.11 -20.38 26.63
N GLY A 202 2.05 -20.54 27.41
CA GLY A 202 2.12 -20.54 28.88
C GLY A 202 2.21 -19.16 29.53
N MET A 203 2.10 -18.07 28.75
CA MET A 203 1.94 -16.72 29.31
C MET A 203 0.58 -16.57 30.02
N THR A 204 0.48 -15.59 30.90
CA THR A 204 -0.70 -15.30 31.76
C THR A 204 -1.56 -14.16 31.20
N LEU A 205 -1.58 -14.01 29.87
CA LEU A 205 -2.29 -12.94 29.19
C LEU A 205 -3.80 -13.02 29.46
N THR A 206 -4.38 -11.90 29.92
CA THR A 206 -5.83 -11.70 30.03
C THR A 206 -6.40 -11.02 28.80
N LYS A 207 -5.58 -10.26 28.06
CA LYS A 207 -5.97 -9.62 26.79
C LYS A 207 -4.92 -9.86 25.71
N LEU A 208 -5.38 -10.34 24.56
CA LEU A 208 -4.52 -10.63 23.42
C LEU A 208 -5.18 -10.12 22.13
N ALA A 209 -4.46 -9.29 21.38
CA ALA A 209 -4.83 -8.92 20.02
C ALA A 209 -3.72 -9.30 19.05
N VAL A 210 -4.05 -10.17 18.09
CA VAL A 210 -3.16 -10.63 17.03
C VAL A 210 -3.90 -10.58 15.68
N LEU A 211 -3.83 -9.42 15.04
CA LEU A 211 -4.24 -9.25 13.64
C LEU A 211 -3.02 -9.32 12.72
N SER A 212 -2.72 -10.48 12.16
CA SER A 212 -1.52 -10.64 11.33
C SER A 212 -1.80 -10.40 9.85
N ARG A 213 -0.80 -9.88 9.12
CA ARG A 213 -0.78 -9.84 7.65
C ARG A 213 -0.51 -11.21 7.04
N GLN A 214 0.02 -12.15 7.82
CA GLN A 214 0.23 -13.55 7.45
C GLN A 214 -0.83 -14.44 8.11
N PRO A 215 -1.25 -15.53 7.45
CA PRO A 215 -2.18 -16.47 8.06
C PRO A 215 -1.51 -17.20 9.23
N ILE A 216 -2.12 -17.15 10.41
CA ILE A 216 -1.71 -17.95 11.57
C ILE A 216 -2.39 -19.32 11.47
N LEU A 217 -1.58 -20.36 11.28
CA LEU A 217 -2.08 -21.73 11.08
C LEU A 217 -2.21 -22.52 12.38
N ASP A 218 -1.42 -22.19 13.40
CA ASP A 218 -1.44 -22.88 14.70
C ASP A 218 -1.69 -21.91 15.87
N TYR A 219 -2.85 -22.06 16.50
CA TYR A 219 -3.23 -21.35 17.72
C TYR A 219 -3.13 -22.25 18.97
N SER A 220 -2.65 -23.49 18.84
CA SER A 220 -2.44 -24.39 19.98
C SER A 220 -1.56 -23.80 21.11
N PRO A 221 -0.61 -22.87 20.86
CA PRO A 221 0.10 -22.19 21.94
C PRO A 221 -0.80 -21.42 22.91
N LEU A 222 -1.99 -21.01 22.46
CA LEU A 222 -2.95 -20.24 23.26
C LEU A 222 -3.84 -21.12 24.17
N LYS A 223 -3.82 -22.44 23.96
CA LYS A 223 -4.73 -23.38 24.63
C LYS A 223 -4.60 -23.33 26.16
N GLY A 224 -5.73 -23.14 26.83
CA GLY A 224 -5.80 -23.13 28.30
C GLY A 224 -5.27 -21.87 28.97
N MET A 225 -4.87 -20.84 28.21
CA MET A 225 -4.48 -19.54 28.75
C MET A 225 -5.69 -18.79 29.33
N PRO A 226 -5.50 -17.94 30.36
CA PRO A 226 -6.57 -17.20 31.04
C PRO A 226 -7.03 -15.95 30.26
N ILE A 227 -7.17 -16.07 28.95
CA ILE A 227 -7.55 -14.95 28.07
C ILE A 227 -9.03 -14.63 28.28
N GLU A 228 -9.33 -13.36 28.57
CA GLU A 228 -10.68 -12.82 28.71
C GLU A 228 -11.13 -12.07 27.45
N ASP A 229 -10.22 -11.31 26.84
CA ASP A 229 -10.46 -10.55 25.60
C ASP A 229 -9.50 -11.05 24.51
N LEU A 230 -10.03 -11.71 23.48
CA LEU A 230 -9.25 -12.20 22.35
C LEU A 230 -9.66 -11.50 21.05
N THR A 231 -8.69 -10.91 20.36
CA THR A 231 -8.82 -10.48 18.97
C THR A 231 -7.87 -11.29 18.11
N VAL A 232 -8.39 -12.03 17.14
CA VAL A 232 -7.60 -12.79 16.17
C VAL A 232 -8.09 -12.52 14.77
N GLY A 233 -7.20 -12.59 13.79
CA GLY A 233 -7.61 -12.42 12.41
C GLY A 233 -6.45 -12.31 11.46
N TRP A 234 -6.79 -12.45 10.19
CA TRP A 234 -5.85 -12.28 9.09
C TRP A 234 -6.27 -11.06 8.25
N MET A 235 -5.31 -10.20 7.94
CA MET A 235 -5.48 -9.03 7.09
C MET A 235 -4.73 -9.24 5.75
N PRO A 236 -5.31 -9.95 4.77
CA PRO A 236 -4.69 -10.11 3.47
C PRO A 236 -4.57 -8.77 2.74
N SER A 237 -3.35 -8.41 2.32
CA SER A 237 -3.12 -7.24 1.46
C SER A 237 -3.75 -7.37 0.07
N ARG A 238 -4.06 -8.60 -0.38
CA ARG A 238 -4.54 -8.91 -1.75
C ARG A 238 -6.06 -8.86 -1.94
N TYR A 239 -6.87 -8.77 -0.88
CA TYR A 239 -8.33 -8.98 -0.99
C TYR A 239 -9.21 -7.76 -0.64
N GLY A 240 -8.61 -6.56 -0.55
CA GLY A 240 -9.36 -5.34 -0.22
C GLY A 240 -9.77 -5.28 1.26
N SER A 241 -10.04 -4.09 1.75
CA SER A 241 -10.26 -3.77 3.17
C SER A 241 -11.49 -4.40 3.84
N ASP A 242 -12.34 -5.10 3.09
CA ASP A 242 -13.72 -5.39 3.51
C ASP A 242 -14.03 -6.88 3.75
N ALA A 243 -13.08 -7.79 3.47
CA ALA A 243 -13.30 -9.22 3.71
C ALA A 243 -12.77 -9.64 5.10
N CYS A 244 -13.63 -9.64 6.13
CA CYS A 244 -13.33 -10.34 7.38
C CYS A 244 -13.38 -11.85 7.12
N LEU A 245 -12.25 -12.41 6.71
CA LEU A 245 -12.08 -13.84 6.45
C LEU A 245 -11.81 -14.59 7.75
N LEU A 246 -12.61 -15.63 7.98
CA LEU A 246 -12.64 -16.37 9.24
C LEU A 246 -11.90 -17.72 9.10
N PRO A 247 -10.85 -18.04 9.88
CA PRO A 247 -10.07 -19.26 9.71
C PRO A 247 -10.61 -20.48 10.49
N ASP A 248 -10.72 -21.66 9.90
CA ASP A 248 -11.32 -22.82 10.59
C ASP A 248 -10.47 -23.51 11.68
N ASN A 249 -9.30 -22.97 12.02
CA ASN A 249 -8.40 -23.49 13.04
C ASN A 249 -8.64 -22.92 14.44
N LEU A 250 -9.71 -22.14 14.64
CA LEU A 250 -10.03 -21.51 15.92
C LEU A 250 -10.75 -22.43 16.93
N GLY A 251 -10.72 -23.75 16.73
CA GLY A 251 -11.34 -24.71 17.64
C GLY A 251 -10.83 -24.62 19.08
N PHE A 252 -9.58 -24.19 19.28
CA PHE A 252 -8.96 -24.00 20.60
C PHE A 252 -9.71 -22.99 21.49
N MET A 253 -10.49 -22.07 20.91
CA MET A 253 -11.23 -21.06 21.68
C MET A 253 -12.23 -21.68 22.65
N LYS A 254 -12.73 -22.89 22.37
CA LYS A 254 -13.59 -23.66 23.29
C LYS A 254 -12.87 -24.04 24.59
N GLU A 255 -11.55 -24.01 24.60
CA GLU A 255 -10.70 -24.37 25.74
C GLU A 255 -10.27 -23.14 26.55
N LEU A 256 -10.57 -21.91 26.08
CA LEU A 256 -10.36 -20.66 26.80
C LEU A 256 -11.52 -20.43 27.78
N LYS A 257 -11.44 -21.06 28.95
CA LYS A 257 -12.53 -21.06 29.97
C LYS A 257 -12.90 -19.68 30.51
N THR A 258 -12.02 -18.69 30.35
CA THR A 258 -12.16 -17.32 30.84
C THR A 258 -12.65 -16.34 29.78
N LEU A 259 -12.81 -16.78 28.52
CA LEU A 259 -13.10 -15.89 27.40
C LEU A 259 -14.47 -15.21 27.57
N LYS A 260 -14.45 -13.87 27.63
CA LYS A 260 -15.63 -13.00 27.77
C LYS A 260 -15.95 -12.28 26.46
N SER A 261 -14.91 -11.90 25.71
CA SER A 261 -15.01 -11.15 24.47
C SER A 261 -14.15 -11.78 23.38
N LEU A 262 -14.72 -11.87 22.18
CA LEU A 262 -14.05 -12.38 21.00
C LEU A 262 -14.29 -11.46 19.80
N GLN A 263 -13.21 -11.10 19.14
CA GLN A 263 -13.24 -10.28 17.94
C GLN A 263 -12.47 -10.98 16.81
N PHE A 264 -13.08 -10.98 15.63
CA PHE A 264 -12.44 -11.46 14.40
C PHE A 264 -12.19 -10.28 13.48
N GLY A 265 -10.92 -9.96 13.21
CA GLY A 265 -10.60 -8.77 12.42
C GLY A 265 -11.17 -7.48 13.06
N LEU A 266 -11.87 -6.67 12.26
CA LEU A 266 -12.52 -5.43 12.72
C LEU A 266 -13.99 -5.61 13.18
N GLY A 267 -14.52 -6.84 13.14
CA GLY A 267 -15.91 -7.13 13.51
C GLY A 267 -16.03 -7.89 14.84
N ARG A 268 -17.10 -7.67 15.60
CA ARG A 268 -17.44 -8.52 16.76
C ARG A 268 -17.75 -9.94 16.27
N GLY A 269 -17.20 -10.95 16.95
CA GLY A 269 -17.47 -12.35 16.64
C GLY A 269 -18.38 -12.99 17.68
N ASP A 270 -19.49 -13.61 17.25
CA ASP A 270 -20.22 -14.59 18.06
C ASP A 270 -19.72 -16.00 17.73
N LEU A 271 -19.30 -16.77 18.75
CA LEU A 271 -18.95 -18.19 18.62
C LEU A 271 -20.08 -19.03 17.99
N LYS A 272 -21.33 -18.63 18.17
CA LYS A 272 -22.49 -19.30 17.56
C LYS A 272 -22.55 -19.10 16.05
N GLU A 273 -22.23 -17.91 15.56
CA GLU A 273 -22.09 -17.63 14.13
C GLU A 273 -20.90 -18.39 13.52
N TYR A 274 -19.89 -18.68 14.35
CA TYR A 274 -18.70 -19.44 13.99
C TYR A 274 -18.88 -20.96 13.94
N ALA A 275 -19.95 -21.50 14.54
CA ALA A 275 -20.12 -22.93 14.74
C ALA A 275 -20.08 -23.71 13.42
N GLN A 276 -20.68 -23.17 12.35
CA GLN A 276 -20.69 -23.79 11.03
C GLN A 276 -19.27 -23.92 10.46
N ILE A 277 -18.42 -22.89 10.60
CA ILE A 277 -17.03 -22.91 10.14
C ILE A 277 -16.23 -23.98 10.88
N LEU A 278 -16.38 -24.08 12.20
CA LEU A 278 -15.69 -25.12 12.97
C LEU A 278 -16.14 -26.51 12.55
N THR A 279 -17.44 -26.72 12.37
CA THR A 279 -17.96 -28.02 11.91
C THR A 279 -17.43 -28.40 10.53
N VAL A 280 -17.43 -27.46 9.57
CA VAL A 280 -16.89 -27.70 8.23
C VAL A 280 -15.38 -27.93 8.28
N GLY A 281 -14.65 -27.13 9.06
CA GLY A 281 -13.20 -27.29 9.24
C GLY A 281 -12.79 -28.60 9.90
N ASP A 282 -13.52 -29.04 10.93
CA ASP A 282 -13.32 -30.34 11.58
C ASP A 282 -13.60 -31.48 10.60
N ALA A 283 -14.67 -31.38 9.81
CA ALA A 283 -14.98 -32.34 8.76
C ALA A 283 -13.92 -32.36 7.65
N LEU A 284 -13.39 -31.20 7.24
CA LEU A 284 -12.27 -31.09 6.30
C LEU A 284 -11.02 -31.75 6.87
N ARG A 285 -10.64 -31.48 8.13
CA ARG A 285 -9.52 -32.14 8.79
C ARG A 285 -9.69 -33.65 8.85
N ALA A 286 -10.89 -34.13 9.19
CA ALA A 286 -11.19 -35.56 9.25
C ALA A 286 -11.11 -36.23 7.87
N ALA A 287 -11.57 -35.55 6.81
CA ALA A 287 -11.56 -36.05 5.45
C ALA A 287 -10.18 -35.91 4.75
N ASN A 288 -9.28 -35.10 5.29
CA ASN A 288 -8.01 -34.71 4.67
C ASN A 288 -6.87 -34.75 5.70
N PRO A 289 -6.16 -35.89 5.85
CA PRO A 289 -5.06 -36.02 6.83
C PRO A 289 -3.89 -35.05 6.63
N ASP A 290 -3.66 -34.60 5.38
CA ASP A 290 -2.59 -33.65 5.04
C ASP A 290 -3.05 -32.19 5.14
N TYR A 291 -4.30 -31.95 5.55
CA TYR A 291 -4.84 -30.59 5.68
C TYR A 291 -4.17 -29.87 6.86
N LYS A 292 -3.35 -28.86 6.55
CA LYS A 292 -2.57 -28.10 7.55
C LYS A 292 -3.40 -27.07 8.35
N ALA A 293 -4.73 -27.10 8.20
CA ALA A 293 -5.67 -26.04 8.63
C ALA A 293 -5.38 -24.68 7.98
N GLY A 294 -6.33 -23.74 8.01
CA GLY A 294 -6.12 -22.40 7.42
C GLY A 294 -6.92 -22.12 6.15
N ALA A 295 -7.98 -22.88 5.89
CA ALA A 295 -9.04 -22.40 5.02
C ALA A 295 -9.75 -21.22 5.71
N PHE A 296 -10.14 -20.25 4.89
CA PHE A 296 -10.80 -19.03 5.29
C PHE A 296 -12.20 -18.98 4.70
N TYR A 297 -13.15 -18.45 5.47
CA TYR A 297 -14.56 -18.47 5.12
C TYR A 297 -15.18 -17.07 5.23
N ARG A 298 -16.16 -16.80 4.38
CA ARG A 298 -17.09 -15.66 4.51
C ARG A 298 -18.45 -16.16 4.96
N LEU A 299 -19.05 -15.42 5.89
CA LEU A 299 -20.42 -15.64 6.34
C LEU A 299 -21.33 -14.51 5.84
N GLU A 300 -22.52 -14.84 5.35
CA GLU A 300 -23.60 -13.90 5.11
C GLU A 300 -24.88 -14.45 5.74
N GLY A 301 -25.53 -13.67 6.61
CA GLY A 301 -26.72 -14.13 7.33
C GLY A 301 -26.51 -15.41 8.16
N GLY A 302 -25.29 -15.62 8.68
CA GLY A 302 -24.92 -16.81 9.46
C GLY A 302 -24.67 -18.08 8.64
N GLN A 303 -24.59 -17.99 7.30
CA GLN A 303 -24.26 -19.10 6.42
C GLN A 303 -22.94 -18.89 5.71
N ILE A 304 -22.14 -19.94 5.55
CA ILE A 304 -20.93 -19.91 4.72
C ILE A 304 -21.32 -19.70 3.26
N THR A 305 -20.86 -18.60 2.66
CA THR A 305 -21.07 -18.25 1.25
C THR A 305 -19.81 -18.34 0.41
N GLU A 306 -18.63 -18.11 1.00
CA GLU A 306 -17.36 -18.15 0.26
C GLU A 306 -16.28 -18.89 1.07
N VAL A 307 -15.36 -19.56 0.36
CA VAL A 307 -14.22 -20.25 0.97
C VAL A 307 -12.94 -20.10 0.15
N TRP A 308 -11.82 -19.87 0.84
CA TRP A 308 -10.46 -19.83 0.30
C TRP A 308 -9.63 -20.91 1.00
N MET A 309 -8.98 -21.77 0.23
CA MET A 309 -8.26 -22.94 0.76
C MET A 309 -7.02 -23.29 -0.07
N HIS A 310 -6.33 -22.27 -0.56
CA HIS A 310 -5.13 -22.44 -1.38
C HIS A 310 -4.00 -23.13 -0.61
N GLU A 311 -3.33 -24.08 -1.26
CA GLU A 311 -2.11 -24.74 -0.76
C GLU A 311 -2.25 -25.42 0.61
N CYS A 312 -3.48 -25.67 1.07
CA CYS A 312 -3.70 -26.23 2.40
C CYS A 312 -3.60 -27.77 2.46
N GLY A 313 -3.40 -28.46 1.34
CA GLY A 313 -3.29 -29.92 1.30
C GLY A 313 -4.63 -30.69 1.26
N ILE A 314 -5.71 -30.03 0.86
CA ILE A 314 -7.05 -30.64 0.73
C ILE A 314 -7.12 -31.53 -0.53
N ARG A 315 -7.63 -32.76 -0.37
CA ARG A 315 -7.87 -33.75 -1.44
C ARG A 315 -9.34 -34.10 -1.64
N ASN A 316 -10.12 -34.01 -0.56
CA ASN A 316 -11.51 -34.42 -0.48
C ASN A 316 -12.38 -33.22 -0.09
N LEU A 317 -13.20 -32.78 -1.04
CA LEU A 317 -14.14 -31.66 -0.90
C LEU A 317 -15.51 -32.08 -0.35
N SER A 318 -15.74 -33.37 -0.03
CA SER A 318 -17.05 -33.83 0.48
C SER A 318 -17.60 -33.03 1.67
N PRO A 319 -16.77 -32.48 2.58
CA PRO A 319 -17.27 -31.63 3.66
C PRO A 319 -17.90 -30.31 3.22
N LEU A 320 -17.63 -29.85 1.99
CA LEU A 320 -18.28 -28.66 1.42
C LEU A 320 -19.65 -28.98 0.82
N GLN A 321 -19.97 -30.26 0.59
CA GLN A 321 -21.17 -30.67 -0.13
C GLN A 321 -22.44 -30.18 0.58
N GLY A 322 -23.35 -29.59 -0.21
CA GLY A 322 -24.63 -29.06 0.30
C GLY A 322 -24.55 -27.65 0.89
N LEU A 323 -23.36 -27.05 1.00
CA LEU A 323 -23.23 -25.62 1.30
C LEU A 323 -23.69 -24.77 0.13
N LYS A 324 -24.19 -23.55 0.42
CA LYS A 324 -24.67 -22.60 -0.59
C LYS A 324 -23.55 -21.65 -1.04
N LEU A 325 -22.43 -22.23 -1.45
CA LEU A 325 -21.24 -21.46 -1.81
C LEU A 325 -21.46 -20.71 -3.13
N THR A 326 -21.12 -19.41 -3.14
CA THR A 326 -21.05 -18.55 -4.33
C THR A 326 -19.62 -18.44 -4.86
N ARG A 327 -18.61 -18.67 -4.01
CA ARG A 327 -17.19 -18.62 -4.38
C ARG A 327 -16.37 -19.71 -3.68
N VAL A 328 -15.54 -20.39 -4.46
CA VAL A 328 -14.52 -21.33 -3.97
C VAL A 328 -13.19 -20.97 -4.63
N GLU A 329 -12.17 -20.73 -3.81
CA GLU A 329 -10.80 -20.47 -4.27
C GLU A 329 -9.87 -21.54 -3.67
N ALA A 330 -9.45 -22.49 -4.51
CA ALA A 330 -8.85 -23.75 -4.10
C ALA A 330 -7.64 -24.10 -4.99
N GLY A 331 -6.73 -23.15 -5.14
CA GLY A 331 -5.52 -23.32 -5.95
C GLY A 331 -4.41 -24.13 -5.23
N GLY A 332 -3.66 -24.95 -5.97
CA GLY A 332 -2.50 -25.68 -5.43
C GLY A 332 -2.86 -26.79 -4.46
N ILE A 333 -4.09 -27.30 -4.52
CA ILE A 333 -4.52 -28.44 -3.72
C ILE A 333 -4.67 -29.71 -4.59
N PRO A 334 -4.30 -30.91 -4.09
CA PRO A 334 -4.31 -32.14 -4.87
C PRO A 334 -5.71 -32.79 -5.01
N VAL A 335 -6.76 -31.97 -5.22
CA VAL A 335 -8.12 -32.48 -5.43
C VAL A 335 -8.30 -33.07 -6.83
N THR A 336 -8.95 -34.22 -6.92
CA THR A 336 -9.30 -34.90 -8.18
C THR A 336 -10.82 -35.00 -8.42
N ASP A 337 -11.61 -35.11 -7.35
CA ASP A 337 -13.06 -35.28 -7.42
C ASP A 337 -13.78 -33.95 -7.13
N LEU A 338 -14.46 -33.42 -8.16
CA LEU A 338 -15.24 -32.19 -8.09
C LEU A 338 -16.74 -32.43 -7.82
N LYS A 339 -17.20 -33.69 -7.68
CA LYS A 339 -18.61 -34.02 -7.38
C LYS A 339 -19.20 -33.25 -6.20
N PRO A 340 -18.46 -32.99 -5.11
CA PRO A 340 -18.99 -32.21 -4.00
C PRO A 340 -19.46 -30.80 -4.39
N LEU A 341 -18.97 -30.24 -5.50
CA LEU A 341 -19.34 -28.90 -6.00
C LEU A 341 -20.60 -28.89 -6.88
N ALA A 342 -21.12 -30.07 -7.25
CA ALA A 342 -22.23 -30.17 -8.18
C ALA A 342 -23.52 -29.52 -7.64
N GLY A 343 -24.19 -28.74 -8.49
CA GLY A 343 -25.44 -28.06 -8.16
C GLY A 343 -25.34 -26.90 -7.18
N MET A 344 -24.13 -26.49 -6.78
CA MET A 344 -23.93 -25.32 -5.90
C MET A 344 -24.20 -24.00 -6.62
N PRO A 345 -24.62 -22.93 -5.93
CA PRO A 345 -24.88 -21.62 -6.53
C PRO A 345 -23.59 -20.84 -6.87
N LEU A 346 -22.52 -21.51 -7.28
CA LEU A 346 -21.21 -20.93 -7.57
C LEU A 346 -21.30 -19.89 -8.70
N ARG A 347 -20.52 -18.81 -8.54
CA ARG A 347 -20.29 -17.76 -9.53
C ARG A 347 -18.81 -17.62 -9.85
N ARG A 348 -17.94 -17.88 -8.88
CA ARG A 348 -16.48 -17.83 -9.03
C ARG A 348 -15.86 -19.11 -8.51
N LEU A 349 -15.00 -19.73 -9.32
CA LEU A 349 -14.35 -20.98 -8.99
C LEU A 349 -12.88 -20.96 -9.44
N GLY A 350 -11.97 -20.88 -8.48
CA GLY A 350 -10.53 -20.97 -8.72
C GLY A 350 -10.01 -22.36 -8.40
N LEU A 351 -9.54 -23.09 -9.41
CA LEU A 351 -9.00 -24.44 -9.32
C LEU A 351 -7.61 -24.53 -9.95
N SER A 352 -6.81 -23.47 -9.87
CA SER A 352 -5.46 -23.47 -10.43
C SER A 352 -4.60 -24.59 -9.80
N ASN A 353 -3.80 -25.32 -10.56
CA ASN A 353 -2.87 -26.34 -10.10
C ASN A 353 -3.54 -27.46 -9.28
N VAL A 354 -4.77 -27.85 -9.62
CA VAL A 354 -5.42 -29.05 -9.07
C VAL A 354 -5.28 -30.26 -10.00
N ALA A 355 -5.53 -31.46 -9.47
CA ALA A 355 -5.37 -32.72 -10.19
C ALA A 355 -6.66 -33.21 -10.90
N ALA A 356 -7.76 -32.46 -10.82
CA ALA A 356 -9.04 -32.79 -11.43
C ALA A 356 -8.94 -32.80 -12.97
N THR A 357 -9.60 -33.79 -13.59
CA THR A 357 -9.69 -33.96 -15.05
C THR A 357 -11.12 -33.86 -15.57
N ASP A 358 -12.09 -34.28 -14.74
CA ASP A 358 -13.51 -34.35 -15.09
C ASP A 358 -14.24 -33.08 -14.61
N LEU A 359 -14.74 -32.30 -15.57
CA LEU A 359 -15.54 -31.10 -15.32
C LEU A 359 -17.04 -31.36 -15.29
N THR A 360 -17.52 -32.59 -15.49
CA THR A 360 -18.96 -32.94 -15.47
C THR A 360 -19.68 -32.41 -14.22
N PRO A 361 -19.08 -32.42 -13.00
CA PRO A 361 -19.71 -31.81 -11.83
C PRO A 361 -20.01 -30.31 -11.94
N LEU A 362 -19.37 -29.60 -12.88
CA LEU A 362 -19.57 -28.17 -13.11
C LEU A 362 -20.68 -27.88 -14.14
N GLU A 363 -21.28 -28.91 -14.74
CA GLU A 363 -22.34 -28.75 -15.73
C GLU A 363 -23.57 -28.05 -15.14
N GLY A 364 -24.09 -27.06 -15.87
CA GLY A 364 -25.26 -26.27 -15.46
C GLY A 364 -24.98 -25.21 -14.39
N LEU A 365 -23.74 -25.09 -13.88
CA LEU A 365 -23.38 -24.02 -12.95
C LEU A 365 -23.32 -22.66 -13.66
N LEU A 366 -23.79 -21.61 -12.98
CA LEU A 366 -23.81 -20.23 -13.50
C LEU A 366 -22.49 -19.50 -13.23
N LEU A 367 -21.36 -20.15 -13.54
CA LEU A 367 -20.03 -19.58 -13.34
C LEU A 367 -19.82 -18.36 -14.25
N VAL A 368 -19.36 -17.26 -13.64
CA VAL A 368 -18.91 -16.04 -14.32
C VAL A 368 -17.38 -16.04 -14.45
N SER A 369 -16.69 -16.67 -13.49
CA SER A 369 -15.23 -16.76 -13.45
C SER A 369 -14.79 -18.18 -13.10
N LEU A 370 -13.91 -18.74 -13.91
CA LEU A 370 -13.35 -20.07 -13.73
C LEU A 370 -11.85 -20.07 -14.04
N ASP A 371 -11.02 -20.43 -13.07
CA ASP A 371 -9.59 -20.64 -13.29
C ASP A 371 -9.24 -22.14 -13.20
N LEU A 372 -8.74 -22.69 -14.30
CA LEU A 372 -8.29 -24.09 -14.44
C LEU A 372 -6.78 -24.15 -14.72
N SER A 373 -6.04 -23.06 -14.55
CA SER A 373 -4.63 -22.99 -14.94
C SER A 373 -3.81 -24.07 -14.24
N GLY A 374 -2.97 -24.81 -14.96
CA GLY A 374 -2.12 -25.87 -14.41
C GLY A 374 -2.84 -27.18 -14.08
N THR A 375 -4.10 -27.34 -14.52
CA THR A 375 -4.86 -28.59 -14.34
C THR A 375 -4.72 -29.54 -15.53
N PRO A 376 -4.90 -30.86 -15.37
CA PRO A 376 -4.82 -31.82 -16.48
C PRO A 376 -6.08 -31.86 -17.37
N VAL A 377 -7.01 -30.92 -17.23
CA VAL A 377 -8.28 -30.86 -17.99
C VAL A 377 -8.03 -30.67 -19.49
N SER A 378 -8.80 -31.37 -20.32
CA SER A 378 -8.77 -31.25 -21.79
C SER A 378 -10.13 -30.97 -22.43
N ASP A 379 -11.23 -31.23 -21.73
CA ASP A 379 -12.60 -31.06 -22.23
C ASP A 379 -13.33 -29.96 -21.43
N LEU A 380 -13.77 -28.92 -22.14
CA LEU A 380 -14.52 -27.78 -21.61
C LEU A 380 -16.02 -27.90 -21.92
N THR A 381 -16.47 -28.97 -22.59
CA THR A 381 -17.88 -29.19 -22.93
C THR A 381 -18.82 -29.03 -21.73
N PRO A 382 -18.49 -29.56 -20.52
CA PRO A 382 -19.36 -29.40 -19.34
C PRO A 382 -19.63 -27.94 -18.94
N VAL A 383 -18.68 -27.03 -19.20
CA VAL A 383 -18.80 -25.61 -18.82
C VAL A 383 -19.22 -24.69 -19.98
N LYS A 384 -19.53 -25.26 -21.16
CA LYS A 384 -19.91 -24.49 -22.36
C LYS A 384 -21.17 -23.64 -22.17
N GLY A 385 -22.12 -24.10 -21.36
CA GLY A 385 -23.37 -23.39 -21.07
C GLY A 385 -23.28 -22.34 -19.96
N ALA A 386 -22.14 -22.23 -19.28
CA ALA A 386 -21.95 -21.27 -18.19
C ALA A 386 -21.78 -19.84 -18.75
N PRO A 387 -22.29 -18.81 -18.06
CA PRO A 387 -22.14 -17.40 -18.45
C PRO A 387 -20.74 -16.87 -18.12
N LEU A 388 -19.69 -17.56 -18.56
CA LEU A 388 -18.30 -17.23 -18.26
C LEU A 388 -17.90 -15.92 -18.94
N GLU A 389 -17.35 -15.00 -18.14
CA GLU A 389 -16.67 -13.79 -18.58
C GLU A 389 -15.14 -13.91 -18.39
N GLU A 390 -14.69 -14.76 -17.48
CA GLU A 390 -13.28 -14.97 -17.15
C GLU A 390 -12.94 -16.46 -17.18
N LEU A 391 -11.92 -16.83 -17.94
CA LEU A 391 -11.47 -18.23 -18.05
C LEU A 391 -9.94 -18.34 -18.05
N GLY A 392 -9.39 -19.11 -17.10
CA GLY A 392 -7.97 -19.43 -17.03
C GLY A 392 -7.68 -20.86 -17.50
N LEU A 393 -6.79 -21.01 -18.50
CA LEU A 393 -6.42 -22.26 -19.15
C LEU A 393 -4.90 -22.46 -19.27
N VAL A 394 -4.09 -21.58 -18.68
CA VAL A 394 -2.62 -21.64 -18.79
C VAL A 394 -2.14 -22.99 -18.27
N GLY A 395 -1.35 -23.73 -19.05
CA GLY A 395 -0.82 -25.04 -18.60
C GLY A 395 -1.87 -26.15 -18.45
N THR A 396 -3.04 -26.02 -19.09
CA THR A 396 -4.02 -27.11 -19.22
C THR A 396 -3.68 -28.07 -20.37
N LYS A 397 -4.42 -29.18 -20.48
CA LYS A 397 -4.39 -30.10 -21.64
C LYS A 397 -5.44 -29.77 -22.70
N VAL A 398 -6.09 -28.61 -22.62
CA VAL A 398 -7.03 -28.16 -23.64
C VAL A 398 -6.26 -27.80 -24.91
N THR A 399 -6.45 -28.59 -25.96
CA THR A 399 -5.81 -28.37 -27.27
C THR A 399 -6.81 -27.91 -28.33
N ASP A 400 -8.08 -28.31 -28.23
CA ASP A 400 -9.16 -27.89 -29.12
C ASP A 400 -9.85 -26.62 -28.58
N TYR A 401 -9.40 -25.48 -29.08
CA TYR A 401 -9.95 -24.17 -28.71
C TYR A 401 -11.30 -23.87 -29.36
N SER A 402 -11.80 -24.72 -30.27
CA SER A 402 -13.11 -24.52 -30.90
C SER A 402 -14.27 -24.51 -29.89
N GLN A 403 -14.05 -25.14 -28.74
CA GLN A 403 -14.94 -25.17 -27.59
C GLN A 403 -15.23 -23.77 -27.02
N LEU A 404 -14.33 -22.79 -27.23
CA LEU A 404 -14.48 -21.42 -26.74
C LEU A 404 -15.45 -20.56 -27.56
N LYS A 405 -15.76 -20.93 -28.81
CA LYS A 405 -16.53 -20.07 -29.75
C LYS A 405 -17.92 -19.70 -29.27
N ALA A 406 -18.52 -20.51 -28.39
CA ALA A 406 -19.85 -20.26 -27.84
C ALA A 406 -19.81 -19.43 -26.54
N MET A 407 -18.62 -19.19 -25.98
CA MET A 407 -18.44 -18.51 -24.70
C MET A 407 -18.23 -17.01 -24.92
N LYS A 408 -18.87 -16.18 -24.10
CA LYS A 408 -18.78 -14.71 -24.17
C LYS A 408 -17.72 -14.16 -23.22
N LEU A 409 -16.49 -14.63 -23.40
CA LEU A 409 -15.37 -14.31 -22.52
C LEU A 409 -14.92 -12.86 -22.70
N ARG A 410 -14.61 -12.18 -21.60
CA ARG A 410 -13.95 -10.86 -21.55
C ARG A 410 -12.46 -10.96 -21.25
N ARG A 411 -12.07 -11.93 -20.40
CA ARG A 411 -10.68 -12.18 -20.02
C ARG A 411 -10.35 -13.66 -20.19
N LEU A 412 -9.22 -13.93 -20.80
CA LEU A 412 -8.76 -15.28 -21.08
C LEU A 412 -7.28 -15.42 -20.73
N TRP A 413 -6.92 -16.40 -19.92
CA TRP A 413 -5.53 -16.75 -19.69
C TRP A 413 -5.20 -18.06 -20.41
N ILE A 414 -4.23 -18.03 -21.31
CA ILE A 414 -3.86 -19.15 -22.19
C ILE A 414 -2.34 -19.30 -22.27
N ALA A 415 -1.87 -20.48 -22.64
CA ALA A 415 -0.45 -20.71 -22.84
C ALA A 415 0.10 -19.82 -23.98
N GLU A 416 1.34 -19.37 -23.85
CA GLU A 416 1.99 -18.51 -24.85
C GLU A 416 2.38 -19.26 -26.15
N ASN A 417 2.28 -20.60 -26.17
CA ASN A 417 2.74 -21.45 -27.26
C ASN A 417 1.63 -22.30 -27.90
N LEU A 418 0.44 -21.72 -28.14
CA LEU A 418 -0.65 -22.44 -28.77
C LEU A 418 -0.43 -22.68 -30.29
N PRO A 419 -0.98 -23.78 -30.85
CA PRO A 419 -0.99 -23.99 -32.29
C PRO A 419 -1.72 -22.86 -33.04
N ALA A 420 -1.27 -22.53 -34.26
CA ALA A 420 -1.86 -21.47 -35.08
C ALA A 420 -3.38 -21.59 -35.26
N ALA A 421 -3.89 -22.82 -35.44
CA ALA A 421 -5.34 -23.07 -35.54
C ALA A 421 -6.11 -22.63 -34.29
N SER A 422 -5.54 -22.84 -33.10
CA SER A 422 -6.13 -22.42 -31.83
C SER A 422 -6.08 -20.90 -31.67
N LEU A 423 -5.03 -20.26 -32.15
CA LEU A 423 -4.88 -18.81 -32.14
C LEU A 423 -5.89 -18.09 -33.04
N GLU A 424 -6.16 -18.62 -34.23
CA GLU A 424 -7.22 -18.07 -35.09
C GLU A 424 -8.60 -18.12 -34.41
N ILE A 425 -8.84 -19.16 -33.61
CA ILE A 425 -10.09 -19.26 -32.83
C ILE A 425 -10.13 -18.18 -31.75
N VAL A 426 -9.05 -18.02 -30.97
CA VAL A 426 -8.97 -16.97 -29.94
C VAL A 426 -9.11 -15.57 -30.56
N ARG A 427 -8.53 -15.34 -31.74
CA ARG A 427 -8.64 -14.08 -32.48
C ARG A 427 -10.07 -13.79 -32.92
N GLY A 428 -10.86 -14.84 -33.18
CA GLY A 428 -12.27 -14.75 -33.55
C GLY A 428 -13.25 -14.54 -32.39
N LEU A 429 -12.78 -14.48 -31.13
CA LEU A 429 -13.62 -14.21 -29.96
C LEU A 429 -13.80 -12.69 -29.79
N ASP A 430 -14.94 -12.16 -30.24
CA ASP A 430 -15.23 -10.73 -30.35
C ASP A 430 -15.51 -10.03 -29.01
N THR A 431 -15.87 -10.78 -27.96
CA THR A 431 -16.13 -10.24 -26.62
C THR A 431 -14.87 -10.06 -25.77
N LEU A 432 -13.72 -10.59 -26.21
CA LEU A 432 -12.48 -10.52 -25.45
C LEU A 432 -11.96 -9.08 -25.36
N THR A 433 -11.60 -8.70 -24.13
CA THR A 433 -10.95 -7.42 -23.83
C THR A 433 -9.50 -7.64 -23.42
N HIS A 434 -9.20 -8.76 -22.75
CA HIS A 434 -7.85 -9.07 -22.30
C HIS A 434 -7.46 -10.54 -22.51
N ILE A 435 -6.19 -10.78 -22.83
CA ILE A 435 -5.54 -12.07 -22.87
C ILE A 435 -4.23 -12.01 -22.07
N ASN A 436 -4.03 -12.93 -21.12
CA ASN A 436 -2.84 -12.99 -20.24
C ASN A 436 -2.52 -11.67 -19.53
N ASN A 437 -3.53 -10.99 -18.99
CA ASN A 437 -3.45 -9.65 -18.37
C ASN A 437 -3.05 -8.51 -19.33
N LEU A 438 -3.10 -8.74 -20.65
CA LEU A 438 -2.82 -7.75 -21.68
C LEU A 438 -4.11 -7.43 -22.39
N ASP A 439 -4.31 -6.21 -22.89
CA ASP A 439 -5.40 -6.00 -23.85
C ASP A 439 -5.20 -6.93 -25.07
N VAL A 440 -6.30 -7.32 -25.72
CA VAL A 440 -6.26 -8.26 -26.86
C VAL A 440 -5.26 -7.81 -27.94
N GLY A 441 -5.18 -6.50 -28.21
CA GLY A 441 -4.24 -5.94 -29.18
C GLY A 441 -2.78 -6.13 -28.75
N ALA A 442 -2.46 -5.85 -27.49
CA ALA A 442 -1.13 -6.05 -26.94
C ALA A 442 -0.69 -7.52 -26.92
N PHE A 443 -1.60 -8.44 -26.58
CA PHE A 443 -1.30 -9.88 -26.63
C PHE A 443 -0.89 -10.33 -28.04
N TRP A 444 -1.63 -9.92 -29.08
CA TRP A 444 -1.32 -10.32 -30.45
C TRP A 444 -0.04 -9.70 -31.01
N ARG A 445 0.32 -8.48 -30.56
CA ARG A 445 1.63 -7.88 -30.88
C ARG A 445 2.78 -8.71 -30.30
N ASN A 446 2.65 -9.14 -29.04
CA ASN A 446 3.70 -9.93 -28.37
C ASN A 446 3.89 -11.33 -28.99
N MET A 447 2.84 -11.95 -29.49
CA MET A 447 2.86 -13.31 -30.05
C MET A 447 3.53 -13.47 -31.43
N MET A 448 3.62 -12.40 -32.21
CA MET A 448 4.16 -12.44 -33.58
C MET A 448 5.67 -12.16 -33.66
N GLY A 449 6.42 -12.31 -32.56
CA GLY A 449 7.81 -11.85 -32.41
C GLY A 449 8.73 -12.15 -33.61
N THR A 450 9.47 -11.14 -34.06
CA THR A 450 10.65 -11.32 -34.92
C THR A 450 11.67 -12.19 -34.19
N GLY A 451 11.95 -13.38 -34.74
CA GLY A 451 12.63 -14.46 -34.01
C GLY A 451 14.13 -14.27 -33.80
N GLU A 452 14.60 -14.67 -32.61
CA GLU A 452 15.83 -15.45 -32.33
C GLU A 452 15.95 -15.62 -30.79
N ASN A 453 16.30 -16.82 -30.31
CA ASN A 453 16.53 -17.15 -28.89
C ASN A 453 17.48 -18.38 -28.89
N PRO A 454 18.59 -18.47 -28.10
CA PRO A 454 18.56 -19.14 -26.77
C PRO A 454 19.78 -18.82 -25.83
N PRO A 455 20.09 -19.53 -24.71
CA PRO A 455 19.28 -20.27 -23.73
C PRO A 455 19.39 -19.71 -22.28
N ARG A 456 18.55 -20.22 -21.38
CA ARG A 456 18.65 -20.06 -19.91
C ARG A 456 19.90 -20.78 -19.36
N ALA A 457 20.53 -20.18 -18.35
CA ALA A 457 21.26 -20.87 -17.29
C ALA A 457 21.10 -20.10 -15.97
N ASP A 458 20.22 -20.63 -15.13
CA ASP A 458 20.36 -20.87 -13.70
C ASP A 458 20.92 -19.78 -12.78
N GLY A 459 20.11 -19.45 -11.76
CA GLY A 459 20.61 -19.25 -10.40
C GLY A 459 20.82 -17.80 -9.95
N GLY A 460 19.82 -17.27 -9.24
CA GLY A 460 20.00 -16.05 -8.44
C GLY A 460 18.67 -15.38 -8.12
N GLU A 461 18.09 -15.69 -6.96
CA GLU A 461 16.91 -15.00 -6.43
C GLU A 461 17.16 -13.48 -6.33
N ALA A 462 16.25 -12.70 -6.91
CA ALA A 462 16.14 -11.27 -6.69
C ALA A 462 15.47 -10.99 -5.32
N PRO A 463 16.03 -10.12 -4.46
CA PRO A 463 15.35 -9.67 -3.25
C PRO A 463 14.31 -8.60 -3.58
N LYS A 464 13.08 -8.78 -3.07
CA LYS A 464 11.96 -7.83 -3.18
C LYS A 464 12.18 -6.61 -2.29
N ALA A 465 11.97 -5.42 -2.87
CA ALA A 465 12.04 -4.12 -2.22
C ALA A 465 10.73 -3.75 -1.49
N GLN A 466 10.86 -3.09 -0.35
CA GLN A 466 9.83 -2.42 0.45
C GLN A 466 9.54 -1.01 -0.11
N GLU A 467 8.26 -0.63 -0.11
CA GLU A 467 7.78 0.74 -0.30
C GLU A 467 7.81 1.55 1.01
N PRO A 468 8.17 2.86 0.99
CA PRO A 468 7.87 3.80 2.06
C PRO A 468 6.65 4.70 1.75
N GLY A 469 5.76 4.80 2.74
CA GLY A 469 4.52 5.59 2.77
C GLY A 469 4.68 7.12 2.67
N ALA A 470 3.54 7.81 2.69
CA ALA A 470 3.33 9.20 2.28
C ALA A 470 3.48 10.24 3.43
N PRO A 471 3.84 11.52 3.13
CA PRO A 471 3.69 12.64 4.05
C PRO A 471 2.35 13.38 3.85
N ALA A 472 1.83 13.94 4.95
CA ALA A 472 0.65 14.78 4.99
C ALA A 472 1.00 16.24 4.64
N GLY A 473 0.20 16.87 3.80
CA GLY A 473 0.34 18.29 3.49
C GLY A 473 -0.18 18.73 2.13
N VAL A 474 -1.24 18.10 1.60
CA VAL A 474 -1.86 18.60 0.36
C VAL A 474 -3.22 19.17 0.71
N THR A 475 -3.44 20.44 0.40
CA THR A 475 -4.80 21.00 0.44
C THR A 475 -5.67 20.21 -0.54
N ALA A 476 -6.94 19.96 -0.21
CA ALA A 476 -7.87 19.29 -1.13
C ALA A 476 -7.98 20.00 -2.50
N ALA A 477 -7.59 21.28 -2.57
CA ALA A 477 -7.48 22.05 -3.81
C ALA A 477 -6.24 21.69 -4.67
N ALA A 478 -5.12 21.26 -4.06
CA ALA A 478 -3.92 20.83 -4.77
C ALA A 478 -3.96 19.32 -5.19
N MET A 479 -4.98 18.57 -4.74
CA MET A 479 -5.21 17.16 -5.11
C MET A 479 -6.36 16.95 -6.11
N SER A 480 -6.96 18.03 -6.65
CA SER A 480 -8.06 17.93 -7.60
C SER A 480 -7.53 17.77 -9.04
N PRO A 481 -8.19 16.98 -9.91
CA PRO A 481 -7.90 17.01 -11.34
C PRO A 481 -8.28 18.40 -11.88
N ASN A 482 -7.26 19.23 -12.12
CA ASN A 482 -7.45 20.57 -12.66
C ASN A 482 -7.38 20.51 -14.20
N PRO A 483 -8.29 21.14 -14.96
CA PRO A 483 -8.12 21.37 -16.40
C PRO A 483 -6.76 21.97 -16.78
N ASP A 484 -6.07 22.66 -15.86
CA ASP A 484 -4.69 23.16 -16.04
C ASP A 484 -3.62 22.06 -16.21
N ASN A 485 -3.95 20.77 -16.02
CA ASN A 485 -3.05 19.64 -16.23
C ASN A 485 -3.20 19.00 -17.63
N THR A 486 -3.93 19.67 -18.53
CA THR A 486 -4.02 19.30 -19.96
C THR A 486 -3.13 20.20 -20.79
N ARG A 487 -2.35 19.64 -21.72
CA ARG A 487 -1.53 20.39 -22.67
C ARG A 487 -1.89 19.99 -24.09
N VAL A 488 -2.19 20.99 -24.92
CA VAL A 488 -2.46 20.78 -26.35
C VAL A 488 -1.16 20.97 -27.11
N LEU A 489 -0.52 19.87 -27.48
CA LEU A 489 0.77 19.88 -28.14
C LEU A 489 0.58 19.96 -29.65
N ARG A 490 0.94 21.11 -30.24
CA ARG A 490 0.87 21.32 -31.70
C ARG A 490 2.12 20.78 -32.38
N GLU A 491 1.93 20.07 -33.48
CA GLU A 491 3.03 19.49 -34.25
C GLU A 491 4.06 20.56 -34.60
N LYS A 492 5.35 20.26 -34.34
CA LYS A 492 6.51 21.14 -34.56
C LYS A 492 6.48 22.48 -33.81
N MET A 493 5.64 22.60 -32.78
CA MET A 493 5.69 23.72 -31.84
C MET A 493 6.27 23.28 -30.50
N LEU A 494 6.97 24.22 -29.86
CA LEU A 494 7.50 24.04 -28.51
C LEU A 494 6.44 24.48 -27.50
N ASP A 495 6.20 23.64 -26.50
CA ASP A 495 5.41 23.96 -25.32
C ASP A 495 6.32 23.90 -24.08
N ALA A 496 6.15 24.85 -23.17
CA ALA A 496 7.00 24.99 -22.00
C ALA A 496 6.22 24.67 -20.73
N LEU A 497 6.77 23.76 -19.93
CA LEU A 497 6.26 23.35 -18.63
C LEU A 497 7.19 23.82 -17.52
N SER A 498 6.59 24.32 -16.45
CA SER A 498 7.26 24.80 -15.25
C SER A 498 6.37 24.58 -14.04
N GLY A 499 6.89 24.82 -12.84
CA GLY A 499 6.12 24.72 -11.61
C GLY A 499 5.99 23.28 -11.15
N PHE A 500 7.09 22.53 -11.19
CA PHE A 500 7.12 21.21 -10.59
C PHE A 500 6.99 21.37 -9.08
N SER A 501 6.38 20.37 -8.46
CA SER A 501 6.16 20.30 -7.03
C SER A 501 6.48 18.91 -6.54
N ASP A 502 6.86 18.78 -5.28
CA ASP A 502 7.02 17.49 -4.62
C ASP A 502 5.82 16.58 -4.92
N LYS A 503 6.09 15.41 -5.47
CA LYS A 503 5.05 14.56 -6.07
C LYS A 503 4.08 14.01 -5.03
N LYS A 504 4.44 14.00 -3.74
CA LYS A 504 3.59 13.50 -2.64
C LYS A 504 2.83 14.63 -1.94
N THR A 505 3.52 15.73 -1.67
CA THR A 505 3.05 16.83 -0.81
C THR A 505 2.56 18.04 -1.59
N GLY A 506 2.94 18.17 -2.87
CA GLY A 506 2.63 19.33 -3.69
C GLY A 506 3.39 20.60 -3.30
N ASN A 507 4.34 20.51 -2.37
CA ASN A 507 5.22 21.61 -2.01
C ASN A 507 6.05 22.05 -3.23
N PRO A 508 6.32 23.35 -3.40
CA PRO A 508 7.09 23.83 -4.53
C PRO A 508 8.51 23.25 -4.53
N GLU A 509 9.02 22.94 -5.71
CA GLU A 509 10.40 22.49 -5.93
C GLU A 509 11.44 23.43 -5.28
N ARG A 510 12.41 22.84 -4.57
CA ARG A 510 13.59 23.54 -4.05
C ARG A 510 14.52 23.91 -5.20
N GLN A 511 14.80 22.94 -6.07
CA GLN A 511 15.59 23.14 -7.29
C GLN A 511 14.68 23.36 -8.49
N LYS A 512 14.85 24.48 -9.19
CA LYS A 512 13.99 24.82 -10.32
C LYS A 512 14.17 23.83 -11.47
N THR A 513 13.05 23.23 -11.87
CA THR A 513 12.97 22.37 -13.06
C THR A 513 12.02 23.00 -14.07
N ALA A 514 12.47 23.08 -15.31
CA ALA A 514 11.64 23.39 -16.47
C ALA A 514 11.75 22.28 -17.49
N ALA A 515 10.70 22.08 -18.28
CA ALA A 515 10.72 21.15 -19.40
C ALA A 515 10.13 21.81 -20.64
N THR A 516 10.63 21.45 -21.81
CA THR A 516 10.05 21.83 -23.10
C THR A 516 9.71 20.58 -23.88
N LEU A 517 8.51 20.57 -24.45
CA LEU A 517 8.00 19.46 -25.25
C LEU A 517 7.87 19.91 -26.70
N SER A 518 8.20 19.01 -27.62
CA SER A 518 7.80 19.13 -29.02
C SER A 518 7.54 17.75 -29.59
N TRP A 519 6.79 17.69 -30.69
CA TRP A 519 6.57 16.44 -31.39
C TRP A 519 6.48 16.68 -32.89
N ASP A 520 6.78 15.65 -33.67
CA ASP A 520 6.64 15.64 -35.11
C ASP A 520 6.26 14.23 -35.61
N ALA A 521 6.36 14.02 -36.92
CA ALA A 521 6.06 12.75 -37.54
C ALA A 521 6.91 11.56 -37.04
N GLU A 522 8.06 11.80 -36.42
CA GLU A 522 9.02 10.77 -36.02
C GLU A 522 9.02 10.45 -34.52
N GLY A 523 8.78 11.43 -33.65
CA GLY A 523 8.81 11.19 -32.21
C GLY A 523 8.34 12.34 -31.32
N LEU A 524 8.26 12.04 -30.02
CA LEU A 524 8.12 13.01 -28.93
C LEU A 524 9.51 13.40 -28.46
N GLU A 525 9.76 14.69 -28.28
CA GLU A 525 10.97 15.19 -27.65
C GLU A 525 10.61 15.96 -26.38
N VAL A 526 11.30 15.62 -25.30
CA VAL A 526 11.20 16.31 -24.01
C VAL A 526 12.61 16.71 -23.59
N ALA A 527 12.84 18.00 -23.44
CA ALA A 527 14.08 18.54 -22.92
C ALA A 527 13.84 19.17 -21.55
N PHE A 528 14.73 18.89 -20.60
CA PHE A 528 14.71 19.36 -19.23
C PHE A 528 15.85 20.36 -19.00
N ASP A 529 15.54 21.42 -18.27
CA ASP A 529 16.52 22.33 -17.67
C ASP A 529 16.39 22.22 -16.15
N CYS A 530 17.46 21.74 -15.51
CA CYS A 530 17.47 21.42 -14.10
C CYS A 530 18.55 22.23 -13.39
N ALA A 531 18.12 23.19 -12.58
CA ALA A 531 19.00 23.94 -11.70
C ALA A 531 19.54 23.02 -10.62
N ASP A 532 20.84 22.78 -10.58
CA ASP A 532 21.46 21.88 -9.61
C ASP A 532 22.99 21.96 -9.66
N THR A 533 23.60 22.66 -8.72
CA THR A 533 25.07 22.77 -8.66
C THR A 533 25.73 21.58 -7.98
N ALA A 534 24.98 20.66 -7.37
CA ALA A 534 25.46 19.58 -6.52
C ALA A 534 25.11 18.19 -7.10
N ILE A 535 25.49 17.96 -8.36
CA ILE A 535 24.97 16.85 -9.15
C ILE A 535 25.47 15.47 -8.66
N ALA A 536 24.55 14.58 -8.29
CA ALA A 536 24.79 13.16 -8.06
C ALA A 536 24.66 12.37 -9.37
N ALA A 537 25.78 12.01 -10.01
CA ALA A 537 25.75 11.28 -11.29
C ALA A 537 26.90 10.29 -11.39
N VAL A 538 26.63 9.04 -11.01
CA VAL A 538 27.64 7.96 -10.96
C VAL A 538 27.33 6.78 -11.89
N PHE A 539 26.10 6.62 -12.38
CA PHE A 539 25.76 5.54 -13.31
C PHE A 539 25.97 5.98 -14.76
N ALA A 540 26.73 5.21 -15.54
CA ALA A 540 27.06 5.55 -16.93
C ALA A 540 26.57 4.51 -17.96
N GLU A 541 25.95 3.42 -17.49
CA GLU A 541 25.50 2.31 -18.33
C GLU A 541 23.99 2.39 -18.60
N HIS A 542 23.57 1.93 -19.77
CA HIS A 542 22.16 1.70 -20.10
C HIS A 542 21.59 0.60 -19.19
N ASP A 543 20.40 0.80 -18.64
CA ASP A 543 19.70 -0.05 -17.66
C ASP A 543 20.43 -0.28 -16.35
N ALA A 544 21.16 0.73 -15.89
CA ALA A 544 21.77 0.70 -14.58
C ALA A 544 20.71 0.58 -13.46
N VAL A 545 20.71 -0.58 -12.79
CA VAL A 545 19.74 -1.02 -11.76
C VAL A 545 19.71 -0.15 -10.49
N LYS A 546 20.36 1.00 -10.45
CA LYS A 546 20.34 1.91 -9.29
C LYS A 546 20.30 3.38 -9.70
N MET A 547 19.95 3.70 -10.95
CA MET A 547 19.97 5.09 -11.42
C MET A 547 18.98 6.02 -10.71
N TRP A 548 18.00 5.48 -9.97
CA TRP A 548 17.19 6.27 -9.02
C TRP A 548 17.99 6.84 -7.84
N LYS A 549 19.27 6.49 -7.71
CA LYS A 549 20.24 7.10 -6.77
C LYS A 549 21.11 8.17 -7.41
N ASP A 550 20.93 8.44 -8.70
CA ASP A 550 21.46 9.61 -9.39
C ASP A 550 20.38 10.69 -9.52
N ASP A 551 20.83 11.90 -9.79
CA ASP A 551 20.01 12.94 -10.36
C ASP A 551 19.53 12.50 -11.74
N CYS A 552 18.23 12.41 -11.88
CA CYS A 552 17.63 11.95 -13.12
C CYS A 552 16.28 12.60 -13.35
N VAL A 553 15.90 12.60 -14.61
CA VAL A 553 14.56 12.97 -15.07
C VAL A 553 13.86 11.73 -15.59
N VAL A 554 12.55 11.68 -15.39
CA VAL A 554 11.69 10.57 -15.81
C VAL A 554 10.56 11.10 -16.66
N LEU A 555 10.44 10.55 -17.86
CA LEU A 555 9.32 10.73 -18.77
C LEU A 555 8.34 9.58 -18.59
N TRP A 556 7.10 9.90 -18.19
CA TRP A 556 6.03 8.94 -18.04
C TRP A 556 4.97 9.14 -19.13
N LEU A 557 4.66 8.06 -19.84
CA LEU A 557 3.66 8.03 -20.91
C LEU A 557 2.66 6.90 -20.66
N ASP A 558 1.38 7.21 -20.74
CA ASP A 558 0.26 6.26 -20.84
C ASP A 558 -0.38 6.46 -22.22
N PRO A 559 0.24 5.89 -23.27
CA PRO A 559 -0.30 5.99 -24.61
C PRO A 559 -1.71 5.40 -24.64
N MET A 560 -2.63 6.07 -25.34
CA MET A 560 -4.06 5.69 -25.41
C MET A 560 -4.90 6.01 -24.17
N HIS A 561 -4.33 6.64 -23.14
CA HIS A 561 -5.09 7.27 -22.04
C HIS A 561 -6.01 6.30 -21.29
N THR A 562 -5.44 5.18 -20.86
CA THR A 562 -6.17 4.08 -20.24
C THR A 562 -6.56 4.38 -18.79
N HIS A 563 -5.78 5.20 -18.08
CA HIS A 563 -6.01 5.58 -16.67
C HIS A 563 -6.19 4.40 -15.70
N ASN A 564 -5.72 3.23 -16.08
CA ASN A 564 -5.85 2.01 -15.31
C ASN A 564 -4.46 1.67 -14.73
N PRO A 565 -4.30 1.56 -13.40
CA PRO A 565 -3.01 1.23 -12.79
C PRO A 565 -2.53 -0.21 -13.12
N GLU A 566 -3.41 -1.05 -13.67
CA GLU A 566 -3.07 -2.36 -14.22
C GLU A 566 -2.59 -2.30 -15.68
N ASP A 567 -2.76 -1.15 -16.36
CA ASP A 567 -2.40 -0.95 -17.76
C ASP A 567 -0.98 -0.38 -17.96
N ARG A 568 -0.55 -0.57 -19.20
CA ARG A 568 0.77 -0.52 -19.80
C ARG A 568 1.33 0.90 -19.99
N CYS A 569 2.11 1.41 -19.03
CA CYS A 569 2.83 2.69 -19.17
C CYS A 569 4.26 2.50 -19.69
N VAL A 570 4.78 3.54 -20.34
CA VAL A 570 6.19 3.67 -20.72
C VAL A 570 6.84 4.68 -19.79
N MET A 571 7.95 4.26 -19.18
CA MET A 571 8.84 5.07 -18.38
C MET A 571 10.17 5.16 -19.12
N VAL A 572 10.69 6.38 -19.30
CA VAL A 572 12.07 6.60 -19.77
C VAL A 572 12.76 7.48 -18.75
N GLN A 573 13.81 6.96 -18.11
CA GLN A 573 14.59 7.63 -17.10
C GLN A 573 15.98 7.97 -17.66
N LEU A 574 16.42 9.21 -17.47
CA LEU A 574 17.72 9.72 -17.93
C LEU A 574 18.48 10.36 -16.76
N SER A 575 19.67 9.83 -16.44
CA SER A 575 20.57 10.37 -15.41
C SER A 575 21.42 11.54 -15.93
N ALA A 576 21.85 12.42 -15.03
CA ALA A 576 22.77 13.53 -15.30
C ALA A 576 24.17 13.09 -15.75
N SER A 577 24.52 11.80 -15.68
CA SER A 577 25.71 11.19 -16.30
C SER A 577 25.45 10.61 -17.69
N GLY A 578 24.20 10.59 -18.16
CA GLY A 578 23.81 10.05 -19.47
C GLY A 578 23.40 8.58 -19.46
N ALA A 579 23.38 7.91 -18.30
CA ALA A 579 22.75 6.59 -18.19
C ALA A 579 21.24 6.70 -18.43
N VAL A 580 20.70 5.72 -19.13
CA VAL A 580 19.28 5.63 -19.47
C VAL A 580 18.74 4.33 -18.90
N HIS A 581 17.52 4.35 -18.40
CA HIS A 581 16.74 3.14 -18.18
C HIS A 581 15.36 3.41 -18.74
N ASP A 582 14.93 2.59 -19.67
CA ASP A 582 13.58 2.59 -20.15
C ASP A 582 12.88 1.31 -19.78
N TRP A 583 11.58 1.46 -19.62
CA TRP A 583 10.75 0.41 -19.09
C TRP A 583 9.34 0.57 -19.63
N ARG A 584 8.81 -0.47 -20.27
CA ARG A 584 7.41 -0.54 -20.68
C ARG A 584 6.74 -1.70 -19.99
N ASP A 585 5.52 -1.48 -19.52
CA ASP A 585 4.64 -2.53 -18.98
C ASP A 585 5.21 -3.27 -17.77
N ARG A 586 6.14 -2.63 -17.06
CA ARG A 586 6.89 -3.30 -16.00
C ARG A 586 7.67 -4.55 -16.49
N ASP A 587 8.09 -4.65 -17.76
CA ASP A 587 9.20 -5.51 -18.25
C ASP A 587 10.63 -4.88 -18.26
N PRO A 588 11.49 -5.12 -17.25
CA PRO A 588 12.71 -4.33 -16.99
C PRO A 588 13.83 -4.57 -18.01
N LYS A 589 13.50 -5.27 -19.10
CA LYS A 589 14.34 -5.61 -20.25
C LYS A 589 13.89 -4.89 -21.52
N PHE A 590 12.88 -4.02 -21.43
CA PHE A 590 12.35 -3.31 -22.58
C PHE A 590 13.25 -2.14 -22.93
N ASP A 591 13.79 -2.15 -24.15
CA ASP A 591 14.50 -1.01 -24.73
C ASP A 591 13.61 -0.30 -25.78
N VAL A 592 13.51 1.02 -25.70
CA VAL A 592 12.87 1.86 -26.72
C VAL A 592 13.81 1.94 -27.93
N GLU A 593 13.47 1.21 -29.00
CA GLU A 593 14.27 1.20 -30.22
C GLU A 593 14.45 2.63 -30.79
N GLY A 594 15.71 3.04 -30.95
CA GLY A 594 16.05 4.33 -31.53
C GLY A 594 15.88 5.53 -30.60
N LEU A 595 15.67 5.29 -29.30
CA LEU A 595 15.71 6.32 -28.27
C LEU A 595 16.98 7.16 -28.41
N LYS A 596 16.82 8.48 -28.40
CA LYS A 596 17.96 9.41 -28.41
C LYS A 596 17.94 10.20 -27.13
N THR A 597 19.10 10.28 -26.49
CA THR A 597 19.28 11.09 -25.29
C THR A 597 20.52 11.95 -25.41
N GLU A 598 20.47 13.13 -24.80
CA GLU A 598 21.61 14.03 -24.68
C GLU A 598 21.63 14.62 -23.27
N VAL A 599 22.83 14.73 -22.69
CA VAL A 599 23.03 15.35 -21.38
C VAL A 599 24.14 16.38 -21.47
N LYS A 600 23.89 17.56 -20.92
CA LYS A 600 24.83 18.67 -20.92
C LYS A 600 24.88 19.31 -19.54
N ARG A 601 26.08 19.39 -18.94
CA ARG A 601 26.30 20.19 -17.73
C ARG A 601 26.35 21.68 -18.08
N THR A 602 25.78 22.50 -17.20
CA THR A 602 25.76 23.96 -17.31
C THR A 602 26.35 24.56 -16.03
N ALA A 603 26.59 25.88 -16.02
CA ALA A 603 27.06 26.56 -14.81
C ALA A 603 26.01 26.59 -13.68
N ALA A 604 24.72 26.44 -14.03
CA ALA A 604 23.60 26.47 -13.10
C ALA A 604 23.03 25.08 -12.78
N GLY A 605 23.46 24.05 -13.51
CA GLY A 605 23.12 22.65 -13.25
C GLY A 605 23.32 21.75 -14.45
N TRP A 606 22.25 21.15 -14.96
CA TRP A 606 22.33 20.30 -16.15
C TRP A 606 21.05 20.28 -16.97
N GLN A 607 21.22 19.91 -18.23
CA GLN A 607 20.15 19.76 -19.20
C GLN A 607 20.14 18.32 -19.70
N GLY A 608 18.94 17.75 -19.82
CA GLY A 608 18.73 16.39 -20.33
C GLY A 608 17.66 16.41 -21.41
N MET A 609 17.90 15.78 -22.55
CA MET A 609 16.93 15.66 -23.63
C MET A 609 16.64 14.18 -23.87
N ILE A 610 15.37 13.85 -24.00
CA ILE A 610 14.86 12.51 -24.34
C ILE A 610 13.99 12.66 -25.58
N ARG A 611 14.40 12.02 -26.68
CA ARG A 611 13.58 11.90 -27.89
C ARG A 611 13.17 10.45 -28.10
N VAL A 612 11.87 10.21 -27.91
CA VAL A 612 11.20 8.92 -27.99
C VAL A 612 10.60 8.76 -29.39
N PRO A 613 11.13 7.87 -30.24
CA PRO A 613 10.54 7.63 -31.56
C PRO A 613 9.22 6.88 -31.44
N TRP A 614 8.21 7.24 -32.24
CA TRP A 614 6.92 6.52 -32.26
C TRP A 614 7.10 5.04 -32.60
N LYS A 615 7.97 4.80 -33.58
CA LYS A 615 8.36 3.45 -34.00
C LYS A 615 9.00 2.66 -32.84
N GLY A 616 9.81 3.31 -32.02
CA GLY A 616 10.44 2.72 -30.83
C GLY A 616 9.43 2.31 -29.76
N LEU A 617 8.30 3.02 -29.67
CA LEU A 617 7.17 2.62 -28.84
C LEU A 617 6.25 1.58 -29.52
N GLY A 618 6.53 1.18 -30.76
CA GLY A 618 5.60 0.37 -31.54
C GLY A 618 4.25 1.03 -31.76
N LEU A 619 4.20 2.37 -31.79
CA LEU A 619 2.99 3.17 -31.96
C LEU A 619 2.99 3.87 -33.32
N ALA A 620 1.80 4.11 -33.86
CA ALA A 620 1.64 5.00 -34.99
C ALA A 620 1.82 6.47 -34.54
N THR A 621 2.17 7.34 -35.48
CA THR A 621 2.20 8.78 -35.25
C THR A 621 0.84 9.27 -34.71
N PRO A 622 0.82 10.04 -33.61
CA PRO A 622 -0.42 10.59 -33.05
C PRO A 622 -1.19 11.45 -34.06
N LYS A 623 -2.52 11.40 -33.99
CA LYS A 623 -3.44 12.19 -34.80
C LYS A 623 -4.06 13.34 -33.99
N PRO A 624 -4.54 14.41 -34.65
CA PRO A 624 -5.24 15.49 -33.95
C PRO A 624 -6.43 14.97 -33.13
N GLY A 625 -6.45 15.30 -31.84
CA GLY A 625 -7.45 14.83 -30.88
C GLY A 625 -7.08 13.55 -30.12
N ASP A 626 -5.99 12.87 -30.47
CA ASP A 626 -5.47 11.78 -29.64
C ASP A 626 -5.07 12.32 -28.27
N VAL A 627 -5.42 11.57 -27.23
CA VAL A 627 -5.12 11.91 -25.83
C VAL A 627 -4.23 10.83 -25.25
N TRP A 628 -3.13 11.23 -24.63
CA TRP A 628 -2.26 10.34 -23.85
C TRP A 628 -2.20 10.82 -22.39
N GLY A 629 -2.08 9.87 -21.46
CA GLY A 629 -1.70 10.21 -20.09
C GLY A 629 -0.21 10.53 -20.05
N PHE A 630 0.16 11.53 -19.25
CA PHE A 630 1.51 12.07 -19.27
C PHE A 630 1.91 12.67 -17.92
N ASN A 631 3.16 12.42 -17.52
CA ASN A 631 3.78 13.16 -16.43
C ASN A 631 5.30 13.23 -16.60
N LEU A 632 5.91 14.22 -15.96
CA LEU A 632 7.36 14.37 -15.88
C LEU A 632 7.77 14.39 -14.42
N THR A 633 8.85 13.69 -14.07
CA THR A 633 9.38 13.63 -12.71
C THR A 633 10.86 13.99 -12.70
N ARG A 634 11.28 14.80 -11.72
CA ARG A 634 12.67 15.06 -11.38
C ARG A 634 12.99 14.35 -10.07
N ILE A 635 14.12 13.64 -10.07
CA ILE A 635 14.75 13.08 -8.88
C ILE A 635 16.06 13.86 -8.69
N ASP A 636 16.15 14.63 -7.61
CA ASP A 636 17.35 15.34 -7.16
C ASP A 636 17.88 14.61 -5.90
N GLN A 637 19.06 14.02 -6.01
CA GLN A 637 19.66 13.21 -4.96
C GLN A 637 20.66 14.03 -4.15
N SER A 638 20.60 13.90 -2.84
CA SER A 638 21.58 14.52 -1.97
C SER A 638 22.97 13.89 -2.15
N VAL A 639 24.01 14.70 -1.94
CA VAL A 639 25.41 14.25 -1.91
C VAL A 639 25.99 14.58 -0.53
N PRO A 640 26.30 13.58 0.33
CA PRO A 640 26.15 12.13 0.11
C PRO A 640 24.68 11.68 0.10
N TYR A 641 24.42 10.55 -0.59
CA TYR A 641 23.08 9.99 -0.75
C TYR A 641 22.37 9.80 0.59
N ASP A 642 21.22 10.46 0.74
CA ASP A 642 20.32 10.36 1.87
C ASP A 642 18.86 10.54 1.41
N LEU A 643 18.07 9.47 1.60
CA LEU A 643 16.67 9.39 1.18
C LEU A 643 15.77 10.46 1.79
N GLU A 644 16.13 11.03 2.94
CA GLU A 644 15.32 12.07 3.61
C GLU A 644 15.55 13.46 3.00
N THR A 645 16.67 13.66 2.31
CA THR A 645 17.06 14.95 1.73
C THR A 645 16.93 14.98 0.20
N SER A 646 16.81 13.81 -0.44
CA SER A 646 16.47 13.69 -1.86
C SER A 646 15.09 14.26 -2.15
N GLU A 647 14.99 15.02 -3.24
CA GLU A 647 13.77 15.68 -3.67
C GLU A 647 13.17 14.95 -4.88
N TYR A 648 11.86 14.69 -4.81
CA TYR A 648 11.11 14.03 -5.87
C TYR A 648 9.98 14.93 -6.34
N THR A 649 10.21 15.74 -7.36
CA THR A 649 9.18 16.65 -7.90
C THR A 649 8.58 16.13 -9.19
N SER A 650 7.32 16.45 -9.44
CA SER A 650 6.63 16.10 -10.67
C SER A 650 5.87 17.31 -11.21
N TRP A 651 5.64 17.32 -12.52
CA TRP A 651 4.83 18.36 -13.17
C TRP A 651 3.37 18.31 -12.70
N VAL A 652 2.82 17.11 -12.49
CA VAL A 652 1.53 16.90 -11.83
C VAL A 652 1.73 16.11 -10.53
N VAL A 653 1.13 16.57 -9.43
CA VAL A 653 1.18 15.95 -8.10
C VAL A 653 0.26 14.73 -8.06
N THR A 654 0.83 13.53 -8.11
CA THR A 654 0.07 12.27 -8.19
C THR A 654 -0.03 11.55 -6.84
N GLY A 655 0.87 11.83 -5.90
CA GLY A 655 1.03 11.07 -4.64
C GLY A 655 1.87 9.81 -4.80
N SER A 656 1.87 9.19 -5.98
CA SER A 656 2.73 8.07 -6.40
C SER A 656 2.71 8.00 -7.92
N ASP A 657 3.82 7.62 -8.55
CA ASP A 657 3.92 7.51 -10.01
C ASP A 657 2.94 6.46 -10.58
N GLU A 658 2.55 5.47 -9.76
CA GLU A 658 1.60 4.40 -10.15
C GLU A 658 0.12 4.84 -10.24
N LYS A 659 -0.21 6.08 -9.83
CA LYS A 659 -1.59 6.60 -9.87
C LYS A 659 -1.87 7.28 -11.21
N LEU A 660 -1.98 6.47 -12.26
CA LEU A 660 -2.22 6.92 -13.64
C LEU A 660 -3.50 7.75 -13.78
N ASP A 661 -4.50 7.51 -12.93
CA ASP A 661 -5.75 8.27 -12.88
C ASP A 661 -5.55 9.75 -12.49
N ARG A 662 -4.38 10.11 -11.95
CA ARG A 662 -3.99 11.46 -11.50
C ARG A 662 -2.97 12.14 -12.41
N TRP A 663 -2.53 11.49 -13.49
CA TRP A 663 -1.58 12.08 -14.43
C TRP A 663 -2.21 13.23 -15.23
N GLY A 664 -1.33 14.05 -15.83
CA GLY A 664 -1.73 15.05 -16.80
C GLY A 664 -2.09 14.44 -18.15
N HIS A 665 -2.53 15.29 -19.08
CA HIS A 665 -3.09 14.90 -20.36
C HIS A 665 -2.34 15.61 -21.50
N LEU A 666 -1.81 14.86 -22.46
CA LEU A 666 -1.32 15.40 -23.73
C LEU A 666 -2.40 15.22 -24.79
N VAL A 667 -2.87 16.31 -25.38
CA VAL A 667 -3.78 16.31 -26.52
C VAL A 667 -3.00 16.72 -27.76
N PHE A 668 -2.88 15.83 -28.74
CA PHE A 668 -2.13 16.09 -29.96
C PHE A 668 -2.94 16.95 -30.93
N ALA A 669 -2.28 17.88 -31.63
CA ALA A 669 -2.90 18.78 -32.61
C ALA A 669 -2.00 19.04 -33.82
N ASP A 670 -2.59 19.21 -35.00
CA ASP A 670 -1.87 19.56 -36.23
C ASP A 670 -1.18 20.94 -36.08
N ALA A 671 0.00 21.11 -36.70
CA ALA A 671 0.71 22.38 -36.83
C ALA A 671 -0.17 23.54 -37.33
N LYS A 672 -1.19 23.24 -38.16
CA LYS A 672 -2.14 24.23 -38.73
C LYS A 672 -3.51 24.24 -38.05
N ALA A 673 -3.71 23.48 -36.98
CA ALA A 673 -4.98 23.41 -36.28
C ALA A 673 -5.39 24.80 -35.77
N LYS A 674 -6.57 25.27 -36.17
CA LYS A 674 -7.20 26.45 -35.55
C LYS A 674 -7.51 26.11 -34.08
N PRO A 675 -7.54 27.09 -33.16
CA PRO A 675 -7.87 26.86 -31.75
C PRO A 675 -9.16 26.04 -31.52
N ASP A 676 -10.06 26.06 -32.50
CA ASP A 676 -11.37 25.43 -32.47
C ASP A 676 -11.43 24.11 -33.29
N ASP A 677 -10.29 23.43 -33.49
CA ASP A 677 -10.29 22.12 -34.12
C ASP A 677 -11.23 21.20 -33.34
N LYS A 678 -12.27 20.75 -34.03
CA LYS A 678 -13.39 20.04 -33.42
C LYS A 678 -12.94 18.79 -32.68
N ALA A 679 -11.90 18.10 -33.16
CA ALA A 679 -11.39 16.90 -32.51
C ALA A 679 -10.65 17.23 -31.20
N VAL A 680 -9.84 18.29 -31.19
CA VAL A 680 -9.13 18.78 -29.99
C VAL A 680 -10.12 19.30 -28.96
N ALA A 681 -11.09 20.11 -29.37
CA ALA A 681 -12.14 20.63 -28.49
C ALA A 681 -13.01 19.51 -27.91
N GLN A 682 -13.31 18.46 -28.69
CA GLN A 682 -14.03 17.27 -28.22
C GLN A 682 -13.21 16.48 -27.20
N ALA A 683 -11.92 16.29 -27.45
CA ALA A 683 -11.01 15.61 -26.52
C ALA A 683 -10.92 16.35 -25.18
N GLN A 684 -10.71 17.66 -25.21
CA GLN A 684 -10.68 18.50 -24.01
C GLN A 684 -12.01 18.45 -23.26
N ALA A 685 -13.14 18.57 -23.95
CA ALA A 685 -14.47 18.47 -23.34
C ALA A 685 -14.73 17.08 -22.72
N ALA A 686 -14.24 16.01 -23.32
CA ALA A 686 -14.36 14.65 -22.80
C ALA A 686 -13.53 14.45 -21.51
N ILE A 687 -12.31 15.01 -21.47
CA ILE A 687 -11.46 15.03 -20.28
C ILE A 687 -12.17 15.80 -19.15
N GLU A 688 -12.63 17.03 -19.43
CA GLU A 688 -13.38 17.84 -18.46
C GLU A 688 -14.67 17.19 -17.95
N ALA A 689 -15.40 16.49 -18.82
CA ALA A 689 -16.61 15.76 -18.44
C ALA A 689 -16.29 14.57 -17.53
N THR A 690 -15.21 13.85 -17.81
CA THR A 690 -14.73 12.73 -16.97
C THR A 690 -14.31 13.22 -15.59
N HIS A 691 -13.56 14.33 -15.54
CA HIS A 691 -13.16 14.94 -14.27
C HIS A 691 -14.35 15.46 -13.46
N ARG A 692 -15.32 16.13 -14.10
CA ARG A 692 -16.55 16.58 -13.42
C ARG A 692 -17.34 15.44 -12.78
N LYS A 693 -17.48 14.31 -13.47
CA LYS A 693 -18.16 13.12 -12.92
C LYS A 693 -17.43 12.56 -11.70
N ARG A 694 -16.09 12.52 -11.73
CA ARG A 694 -15.26 12.04 -10.60
C ARG A 694 -15.36 12.98 -9.41
N SER A 695 -15.30 14.29 -9.62
CA SER A 695 -15.45 15.29 -8.55
C SER A 695 -16.85 15.23 -7.90
N GLN A 696 -17.90 15.00 -8.68
CA GLN A 696 -19.27 14.80 -8.16
C GLN A 696 -19.37 13.54 -7.29
N ALA A 697 -18.85 12.40 -7.74
CA ALA A 697 -18.85 11.16 -6.97
C ALA A 697 -18.07 11.25 -5.64
N ILE A 698 -17.00 12.05 -5.60
CA ILE A 698 -16.24 12.32 -4.37
C ILE A 698 -17.06 13.18 -3.39
N THR A 699 -17.80 14.16 -3.91
CA THR A 699 -18.62 15.09 -3.11
C THR A 699 -19.84 14.38 -2.51
N GLU A 700 -20.47 13.46 -3.25
CA GLU A 700 -21.59 12.65 -2.75
C GLU A 700 -21.14 11.67 -1.63
N ASN A 701 -19.96 11.06 -1.76
CA ASN A 701 -19.39 10.19 -0.72
C ASN A 701 -18.89 10.93 0.55
N THR A 702 -18.75 12.26 0.50
CA THR A 702 -18.39 13.08 1.67
C THR A 702 -19.59 13.73 2.36
N GLN A 703 -20.80 13.65 1.78
CA GLN A 703 -22.03 14.06 2.46
C GLN A 703 -22.71 12.93 3.25
N ASP A 704 -22.36 11.66 2.96
CA ASP A 704 -22.84 10.46 3.69
C ASP A 704 -21.86 9.96 4.79
N ARG A 705 -20.80 10.71 5.09
CA ARG A 705 -19.86 10.49 6.21
C ARG A 705 -19.83 11.71 7.11
#